data_AF-A0A938VG69-F1
#
_entry.id   AF-A0A938VG69-F1
#
_cell.length_a   1.000
_cell.length_b   1.000
_cell.length_c   1.000
_cell.angle_alpha   90.00
_cell.angle_beta   90.00
_cell.angle_gamma   90.00
#
_symmetry.space_group_name_H-M   'P 1'
#
loop_
_entity.id
_entity.type
_entity.pdbx_description
1 polymer ?
#
loop_
_entity_poly.entity_id
_entity_poly.type
_entity_poly.pdbx_seq_one_letter_code
_entity_poly.pdbx_strand_id
1 'polypeptide(L)'
;MPFVDFHLHSDFSDGEQPPESIAAGLVTAGVRYAALTDHDTLESWPRFADALKKRSLVCVPGLELTTYLDGRELHLLSYGFDPQHPDLLATLLSLRQARNLEVHSIADSMRKMGANHPRNAEDEPPVSAAPTGRLETADAIALLRRAGGKIFWAHPLVFEPDLQSLEALVIRLKAFGLDGLEAYYPSFSAKQRAGLVKLAHKQNLLVSAGTDHHAVGSSIGIEMPQEDWTSFRQALFASSVFQSAPSDDGKPVSSNQPPRIPIGKPHHFRRRSYVLRIFLPTLIAIGLFLSAIWGIILPSFEQTLLDRKRELIQELTNSAWSILASYQRDEQNGLLTREEAQRLAAARIESLRYGPEGKDYFWIQDLQPHMVMHPYRPDLNGQDLSTFTDPRGVPIFVEFANLVQREGEGYVDYVWQWKDDPERLAPKESYIRGFEPWGWAIGTGLYTDDVLAEIARLERSLINASLTISGAVILLLVFVLQQSLRIERERQEVLETLRDSTERYHSLVEATTEGTLLILGGHCRYANPTFLETSGYSTRQLEFLDLHDLFPRAENLVLWERMITYGEDGDAFEGMLRTQNGSTLECVLALSPILFAGQNGLILLCRDVARQAAVRSEDILAQTAPIGIFRAKAVRRGTLLEFNSAARAFFPLEGQPALADLFSDTTEYENLLQQLAATEQVTHLVHLETTDAATRFLSLTAHIIREGDQPIISGVLQDVTTQRRHEAAREALIEKMQASLLFLHEPLARLGRDVLVCDMHTPASALARQMSERNVTAALVSSGDTTLGIVTDHDLRTRVLAENVPADAPIHTIMSSPLSKIPENALIYEALVRMEEKGVRHLAVEDRDGKIVSVVDNKSLIQFQRYGAIVLAREISRAVNTEEVAQNAARTSPLVKTLLDSSARPRHVTNMLASICATTTERLVQLSIEALGKPPAPFAFIAMGSQGRQEQTLVTDQDNGIIFAPTTDTNAESYFRVLGERVCEGLAHAGYPLCRGGVMASQPRWCRSLPDWISGFNDWIRKSEPQEIIDLSIFFDLRTVYGEADLTHELRRAIQDALTEEPACFHHLAQNALAFKPPFRLLGNIYLGGGATDTLSGTRRAGEINLKDAMMPMVGFARLYALRHQVNQTHTLERIEALTERGVILPASRDEIIAAYDFLMQLRLQNQIASIQSGQAPTNLIHPGKLGYIQQELLKQAFAQTAAVQKKISYDFLGGS
;
A
#
# COMPACT_ATOMS: atom_id res chain seq x y z
N MET A 1 43.13 18.94 -10.47
CA MET A 1 42.50 20.09 -9.82
C MET A 1 41.21 19.60 -9.18
N PRO A 2 40.82 20.09 -8.00
CA PRO A 2 39.60 19.67 -7.34
C PRO A 2 38.38 20.08 -8.17
N PHE A 3 37.47 19.13 -8.37
CA PHE A 3 36.15 19.37 -8.96
C PHE A 3 35.15 19.54 -7.81
N VAL A 4 34.57 20.73 -7.69
CA VAL A 4 33.80 21.18 -6.52
C VAL A 4 32.46 21.75 -6.95
N ASP A 5 31.52 21.84 -6.02
CA ASP A 5 30.31 22.63 -6.22
C ASP A 5 29.77 23.18 -4.89
N PHE A 6 30.06 24.44 -4.60
CA PHE A 6 29.67 25.08 -3.35
C PHE A 6 28.45 26.00 -3.49
N HIS A 7 27.69 25.90 -4.58
CA HIS A 7 26.46 26.65 -4.78
C HIS A 7 25.41 25.77 -5.48
N LEU A 8 24.49 25.21 -4.70
CA LEU A 8 23.49 24.23 -5.15
C LEU A 8 22.16 24.45 -4.43
N HIS A 9 21.04 24.27 -5.14
CA HIS A 9 19.69 24.44 -4.62
C HIS A 9 18.86 23.17 -4.74
N SER A 10 17.99 22.91 -3.76
CA SER A 10 17.08 21.77 -3.70
C SER A 10 15.62 22.19 -3.68
N ASP A 11 14.73 21.20 -3.75
CA ASP A 11 13.28 21.37 -3.63
C ASP A 11 12.78 21.91 -2.28
N PHE A 12 13.69 22.16 -1.32
CA PHE A 12 13.40 22.84 -0.06
C PHE A 12 13.49 24.36 -0.15
N SER A 13 14.05 24.90 -1.24
CA SER A 13 14.03 26.33 -1.56
C SER A 13 13.43 26.56 -2.95
N ASP A 14 14.23 26.70 -4.00
CA ASP A 14 13.83 26.97 -5.38
C ASP A 14 14.45 26.02 -6.42
N GLY A 15 15.14 24.97 -5.98
CA GLY A 15 15.55 23.87 -6.84
C GLY A 15 14.40 22.93 -7.21
N GLU A 16 14.54 22.19 -8.31
CA GLU A 16 13.56 21.22 -8.81
C GLU A 16 13.81 19.78 -8.31
N GLN A 17 14.94 19.55 -7.65
CA GLN A 17 15.42 18.22 -7.30
C GLN A 17 15.54 18.02 -5.79
N PRO A 18 15.17 16.84 -5.28
CA PRO A 18 15.40 16.52 -3.87
C PRO A 18 16.90 16.39 -3.58
N PRO A 19 17.34 16.65 -2.33
CA PRO A 19 18.75 16.59 -1.95
C PRO A 19 19.45 15.27 -2.32
N GLU A 20 18.75 14.14 -2.25
CA GLU A 20 19.30 12.82 -2.61
C GLU A 20 19.57 12.67 -4.11
N SER A 21 18.78 13.33 -4.96
CA SER A 21 18.95 13.32 -6.42
C SER A 21 20.13 14.20 -6.83
N ILE A 22 20.29 15.37 -6.20
CA ILE A 22 21.45 16.25 -6.39
C ILE A 22 22.73 15.51 -5.97
N ALA A 23 22.73 14.85 -4.81
CA ALA A 23 23.83 14.02 -4.34
C ALA A 23 24.21 12.90 -5.34
N ALA A 24 23.23 12.29 -6.01
CA ALA A 24 23.49 11.30 -7.06
C ALA A 24 24.10 11.92 -8.33
N GLY A 25 23.61 13.09 -8.74
CA GLY A 25 24.14 13.85 -9.88
C GLY A 25 25.59 14.28 -9.68
N LEU A 26 25.93 14.77 -8.47
CA LEU A 26 27.30 15.13 -8.08
C LEU A 26 28.28 13.97 -8.26
N VAL A 27 27.88 12.76 -7.87
CA VAL A 27 28.70 11.55 -8.03
C VAL A 27 28.93 11.21 -9.51
N THR A 28 27.89 11.34 -10.33
CA THR A 28 28.01 11.07 -11.78
C THR A 28 28.89 12.11 -12.47
N ALA A 29 28.86 13.36 -12.00
CA ALA A 29 29.71 14.45 -12.50
C ALA A 29 31.17 14.37 -11.99
N GLY A 30 31.46 13.49 -11.02
CA GLY A 30 32.79 13.39 -10.42
C GLY A 30 33.13 14.52 -9.45
N VAL A 31 32.11 15.23 -8.92
CA VAL A 31 32.29 16.27 -7.91
C VAL A 31 32.69 15.64 -6.58
N ARG A 32 33.65 16.25 -5.89
CA ARG A 32 34.26 15.69 -4.69
C ARG A 32 33.84 16.39 -3.41
N TYR A 33 33.73 17.71 -3.47
CA TYR A 33 33.37 18.57 -2.35
C TYR A 33 32.15 19.37 -2.76
N ALA A 34 31.10 19.30 -1.96
CA ALA A 34 29.86 19.99 -2.27
C ALA A 34 29.26 20.68 -1.04
N ALA A 35 28.58 21.80 -1.27
CA ALA A 35 27.74 22.46 -0.29
C ALA A 35 26.35 22.66 -0.90
N LEU A 36 25.32 22.22 -0.17
CA LEU A 36 23.95 22.60 -0.49
C LEU A 36 23.68 23.95 0.19
N THR A 37 23.30 24.94 -0.60
CA THR A 37 23.19 26.35 -0.20
C THR A 37 21.78 26.84 -0.47
N ASP A 38 20.78 26.07 -0.06
CA ASP A 38 19.37 26.44 -0.22
C ASP A 38 19.08 27.85 0.32
N HIS A 39 18.22 28.59 -0.38
CA HIS A 39 17.80 29.93 0.02
C HIS A 39 17.09 29.92 1.39
N ASP A 40 17.67 30.64 2.35
CA ASP A 40 17.08 30.98 3.65
C ASP A 40 16.60 29.77 4.48
N THR A 41 17.15 28.57 4.25
CA THR A 41 16.76 27.34 4.96
C THR A 41 17.92 26.34 5.10
N LEU A 42 17.85 25.52 6.15
CA LEU A 42 18.78 24.42 6.41
C LEU A 42 18.07 23.06 6.55
N GLU A 43 16.78 22.98 6.24
CA GLU A 43 15.98 21.76 6.47
C GLU A 43 16.39 20.58 5.58
N SER A 44 16.89 20.87 4.39
CA SER A 44 17.43 19.90 3.43
C SER A 44 18.81 19.39 3.83
N TRP A 45 19.58 20.16 4.60
CA TRP A 45 20.99 19.89 4.88
C TRP A 45 21.24 18.50 5.52
N PRO A 46 20.47 18.03 6.54
CA PRO A 46 20.68 16.70 7.11
C PRO A 46 20.48 15.59 6.08
N ARG A 47 19.48 15.72 5.19
CA ARG A 47 19.20 14.73 4.13
C ARG A 47 20.31 14.72 3.09
N PHE A 48 20.78 15.90 2.69
CA PHE A 48 21.90 16.05 1.76
C PHE A 48 23.20 15.47 2.32
N ALA A 49 23.54 15.83 3.56
CA ALA A 49 24.75 15.36 4.24
C ALA A 49 24.75 13.83 4.37
N ASP A 50 23.62 13.23 4.76
CA ASP A 50 23.48 11.77 4.87
C ASP A 50 23.56 11.08 3.50
N ALA A 51 23.01 11.71 2.45
CA ALA A 51 23.05 11.22 1.08
C ALA A 51 24.46 11.27 0.46
N LEU A 52 25.23 12.33 0.70
CA LEU A 52 26.63 12.44 0.28
C LEU A 52 27.52 11.48 1.07
N LYS A 53 27.29 11.33 2.37
CA LYS A 53 28.05 10.41 3.24
C LYS A 53 27.92 8.96 2.75
N LYS A 54 26.72 8.52 2.39
CA LYS A 54 26.46 7.18 1.79
C LYS A 54 27.17 6.96 0.45
N ARG A 55 27.50 8.04 -0.26
CA ARG A 55 28.11 8.01 -1.60
C ARG A 55 29.57 8.41 -1.60
N SER A 56 30.19 8.50 -0.43
CA SER A 56 31.60 8.80 -0.30
C SER A 56 32.01 10.21 -0.78
N LEU A 57 31.12 11.21 -0.76
CA LEU A 57 31.45 12.63 -1.04
C LEU A 57 31.58 13.44 0.27
N VAL A 58 32.29 14.56 0.21
CA VAL A 58 32.50 15.46 1.36
C VAL A 58 31.50 16.59 1.33
N CYS A 59 30.73 16.73 2.42
CA CYS A 59 29.71 17.77 2.56
C CYS A 59 30.26 18.95 3.39
N VAL A 60 30.14 20.17 2.87
CA VAL A 60 30.38 21.41 3.61
C VAL A 60 29.02 22.00 3.99
N PRO A 61 28.77 22.37 5.27
CA PRO A 61 27.61 23.15 5.62
C PRO A 61 27.56 24.43 4.79
N GLY A 62 26.50 24.56 3.99
CA GLY A 62 26.24 25.67 3.10
C GLY A 62 24.90 26.32 3.42
N LEU A 63 24.79 27.60 3.14
CA LEU A 63 23.57 28.39 3.24
C LEU A 63 23.71 29.58 2.30
N GLU A 64 22.67 29.86 1.51
CA GLU A 64 22.51 31.14 0.85
C GLU A 64 21.49 31.97 1.61
N LEU A 65 21.91 33.16 2.06
CA LEU A 65 21.03 34.12 2.71
C LEU A 65 20.68 35.26 1.77
N THR A 66 19.38 35.51 1.67
CA THR A 66 18.82 36.69 1.02
C THR A 66 18.97 37.90 1.94
N THR A 67 19.70 38.92 1.51
CA THR A 67 19.98 40.12 2.32
C THR A 67 19.75 41.41 1.55
N TYR A 68 19.67 42.53 2.26
CA TYR A 68 19.46 43.84 1.67
C TYR A 68 20.56 44.82 2.06
N LEU A 69 21.08 45.55 1.08
CA LEU A 69 21.99 46.68 1.29
C LEU A 69 21.42 47.91 0.60
N ASP A 70 21.12 48.95 1.37
CA ASP A 70 20.48 50.19 0.89
C ASP A 70 19.20 49.91 0.07
N GLY A 71 18.43 48.89 0.46
CA GLY A 71 17.20 48.46 -0.22
C GLY A 71 17.40 47.65 -1.50
N ARG A 72 18.64 47.31 -1.87
CA ARG A 72 18.94 46.37 -2.97
C ARG A 72 19.20 44.98 -2.41
N GLU A 73 18.60 43.99 -3.03
CA GLU A 73 18.80 42.58 -2.70
C GLU A 73 20.20 42.11 -3.09
N LEU A 74 20.79 41.29 -2.24
CA LEU A 74 22.11 40.69 -2.37
C LEU A 74 22.10 39.31 -1.72
N HIS A 75 22.79 38.36 -2.33
CA HIS A 75 22.91 37.02 -1.76
C HIS A 75 24.28 36.79 -1.12
N LEU A 76 24.27 36.22 0.08
CA LEU A 76 25.48 35.84 0.80
C LEU A 76 25.54 34.33 0.97
N LEU A 77 26.62 33.73 0.49
CA LEU A 77 26.95 32.34 0.75
C LEU A 77 27.72 32.24 2.06
N SER A 78 27.37 31.29 2.91
CA SER A 78 28.10 30.98 4.13
C SER A 78 28.58 29.55 4.13
N TYR A 79 29.82 29.34 4.56
CA TYR A 79 30.41 27.99 4.68
C TYR A 79 31.04 27.77 6.04
N GLY A 80 30.97 26.53 6.55
CA GLY A 80 31.69 26.13 7.77
C GLY A 80 31.14 26.74 9.07
N PHE A 81 29.87 27.16 9.08
CA PHE A 81 29.15 27.57 10.28
C PHE A 81 28.56 26.36 11.03
N ASP A 82 28.12 26.57 12.27
CA ASP A 82 27.35 25.60 13.05
C ASP A 82 25.87 25.60 12.61
N PRO A 83 25.37 24.54 11.96
CA PRO A 83 23.97 24.47 11.51
C PRO A 83 22.97 24.45 12.65
N GLN A 84 23.40 24.13 13.88
CA GLN A 84 22.55 24.09 15.08
C GLN A 84 22.59 25.39 15.88
N HIS A 85 23.26 26.43 15.37
CA HIS A 85 23.36 27.71 16.07
C HIS A 85 21.95 28.32 16.30
N PRO A 86 21.54 28.56 17.56
CA PRO A 86 20.15 28.89 17.89
C PRO A 86 19.69 30.19 17.23
N ASP A 87 20.53 31.24 17.23
CA ASP A 87 20.17 32.53 16.61
C ASP A 87 20.01 32.43 15.09
N LEU A 88 20.78 31.54 14.45
CA LEU A 88 20.72 31.33 13.01
C LEU A 88 19.40 30.65 12.66
N LEU A 89 19.08 29.53 13.33
CA LEU A 89 17.82 28.81 13.15
C LEU A 89 16.60 29.69 13.42
N ALA A 90 16.64 30.52 14.47
CA ALA A 90 15.56 31.46 14.80
C ALA A 90 15.37 32.51 13.68
N THR A 91 16.45 33.03 13.12
CA THR A 91 16.41 34.02 12.03
C THR A 91 15.88 33.39 10.73
N LEU A 92 16.34 32.18 10.37
CA LEU A 92 15.86 31.46 9.19
C LEU A 92 14.36 31.12 9.29
N LEU A 93 13.89 30.71 10.48
CA LEU A 93 12.45 30.51 10.75
C LEU A 93 11.66 31.80 10.52
N SER A 94 12.16 32.94 11.01
CA SER A 94 11.54 34.27 10.84
C SER A 94 11.45 34.69 9.37
N LEU A 95 12.55 34.56 8.61
CA LEU A 95 12.61 34.89 7.18
C LEU A 95 11.62 34.06 6.37
N ARG A 96 11.54 32.75 6.64
CA ARG A 96 10.62 31.85 5.95
C ARG A 96 9.16 32.09 6.31
N GLN A 97 8.85 32.40 7.57
CA GLN A 97 7.48 32.77 7.96
C GLN A 97 7.04 34.04 7.25
N ALA A 98 7.91 35.05 7.14
CA ALA A 98 7.64 36.26 6.38
C ALA A 98 7.46 35.96 4.88
N ARG A 99 8.32 35.13 4.28
CA ARG A 99 8.22 34.72 2.86
C ARG A 99 6.94 33.94 2.58
N ASN A 100 6.51 33.05 3.47
CA ASN A 100 5.23 32.34 3.34
C ASN A 100 4.03 33.31 3.40
N LEU A 101 4.07 34.31 4.29
CA LEU A 101 3.06 35.37 4.35
C LEU A 101 3.08 36.25 3.08
N GLU A 102 4.26 36.52 2.52
CA GLU A 102 4.42 37.25 1.25
C GLU A 102 3.99 36.43 0.03
N VAL A 103 4.25 35.12 -0.05
CA VAL A 103 3.80 34.26 -1.16
C VAL A 103 2.27 34.11 -1.15
N HIS A 104 1.66 34.00 0.03
CA HIS A 104 0.20 34.06 0.16
C HIS A 104 -0.34 35.43 -0.23
N SER A 105 0.36 36.51 0.13
CA SER A 105 0.06 37.89 -0.29
C SER A 105 0.24 38.13 -1.79
N ILE A 106 1.23 37.51 -2.46
CA ILE A 106 1.47 37.64 -3.91
C ILE A 106 0.47 36.79 -4.69
N ALA A 107 0.17 35.56 -4.24
CA ALA A 107 -0.91 34.75 -4.79
C ALA A 107 -2.29 35.42 -4.59
N ASP A 108 -2.49 36.10 -3.45
CA ASP A 108 -3.69 36.89 -3.18
C ASP A 108 -3.69 38.25 -3.90
N SER A 109 -2.54 38.89 -4.15
CA SER A 109 -2.42 40.15 -4.90
C SER A 109 -2.53 39.93 -6.41
N MET A 110 -2.11 38.75 -6.90
CA MET A 110 -2.44 38.28 -8.25
C MET A 110 -3.93 37.90 -8.38
N ARG A 111 -4.61 37.54 -7.28
CA ARG A 111 -6.08 37.40 -7.22
C ARG A 111 -6.82 38.72 -6.91
N LYS A 112 -6.12 39.74 -6.40
CA LYS A 112 -6.68 41.03 -5.98
C LYS A 112 -5.76 42.18 -6.39
N MET A 113 -5.79 42.51 -7.67
CA MET A 113 -5.74 43.92 -8.06
C MET A 113 -7.02 44.59 -7.54
N GLY A 114 -6.97 45.09 -6.30
CA GLY A 114 -8.11 45.75 -5.67
C GLY A 114 -7.94 46.04 -4.17
N ALA A 115 -7.36 47.22 -3.88
CA ALA A 115 -7.50 48.04 -2.67
C ALA A 115 -6.59 47.80 -1.43
N ASN A 116 -6.01 48.93 -1.00
CA ASN A 116 -5.16 49.21 0.18
C ASN A 116 -5.89 49.07 1.53
N HIS A 117 -5.21 48.63 2.60
CA HIS A 117 -4.75 49.48 3.74
C HIS A 117 -4.06 48.64 4.86
N PRO A 118 -3.20 49.25 5.70
CA PRO A 118 -2.30 48.56 6.64
C PRO A 118 -2.83 48.52 8.08
N ARG A 119 -2.29 47.62 8.93
CA ARG A 119 -2.35 47.77 10.41
C ARG A 119 -1.09 47.26 11.11
N ASN A 120 -0.81 47.97 12.20
CA ASN A 120 0.37 47.96 13.06
C ASN A 120 0.52 46.71 13.92
N ALA A 121 1.77 46.36 14.21
CA ALA A 121 2.19 45.37 15.21
C ALA A 121 2.79 46.09 16.41
N GLU A 122 2.32 45.78 17.62
CA GLU A 122 3.06 45.96 18.87
C GLU A 122 2.86 44.74 19.76
N ASP A 123 3.94 44.42 20.49
CA ASP A 123 4.14 43.42 21.55
C ASP A 123 4.50 41.97 21.15
N GLU A 124 5.81 41.69 21.01
CA GLU A 124 6.49 40.45 21.47
C GLU A 124 8.04 40.60 21.49
N PRO A 125 8.79 39.84 22.32
CA PRO A 125 10.16 40.17 22.76
C PRO A 125 11.27 39.86 21.73
N PRO A 126 12.46 40.53 21.78
CA PRO A 126 13.42 40.51 20.69
C PRO A 126 14.45 39.37 20.84
N VAL A 127 14.39 38.34 19.98
CA VAL A 127 15.50 37.37 19.81
C VAL A 127 15.78 37.04 18.32
N SER A 128 15.20 37.75 17.35
CA SER A 128 15.48 37.55 15.92
C SER A 128 16.17 38.77 15.31
N ALA A 129 17.17 38.56 14.46
CA ALA A 129 17.84 39.63 13.70
C ALA A 129 17.02 40.13 12.49
N ALA A 130 15.97 39.39 12.08
CA ALA A 130 15.06 39.76 11.00
C ALA A 130 13.57 39.75 11.45
N PRO A 131 13.18 40.56 12.45
CA PRO A 131 11.82 40.56 13.00
C PRO A 131 10.78 41.08 11.99
N THR A 132 11.20 41.85 10.98
CA THR A 132 10.35 42.39 9.91
C THR A 132 10.33 41.52 8.66
N GLY A 133 10.98 40.35 8.66
CA GLY A 133 11.10 39.50 7.48
C GLY A 133 12.15 39.94 6.45
N ARG A 134 12.88 41.04 6.71
CA ARG A 134 14.04 41.48 5.92
C ARG A 134 15.28 41.49 6.79
N LEU A 135 16.39 41.03 6.23
CA LEU A 135 17.69 40.99 6.90
C LEU A 135 18.67 41.91 6.19
N GLU A 136 19.16 42.94 6.89
CA GLU A 136 20.19 43.83 6.36
C GLU A 136 21.53 43.09 6.24
N THR A 137 22.29 43.37 5.17
CA THR A 137 23.53 42.65 4.86
C THR A 137 24.56 42.70 5.99
N ALA A 138 24.66 43.83 6.72
CA ALA A 138 25.58 43.94 7.85
C ALA A 138 25.19 43.01 9.02
N ASP A 139 23.89 42.90 9.32
CA ASP A 139 23.38 42.05 10.38
C ASP A 139 23.49 40.56 10.00
N ALA A 140 23.27 40.23 8.72
CA ALA A 140 23.49 38.89 8.19
C ALA A 140 24.94 38.44 8.36
N ILE A 141 25.91 39.27 7.97
CA ILE A 141 27.34 38.96 8.12
C ILE A 141 27.69 38.77 9.61
N ALA A 142 27.18 39.63 10.49
CA ALA A 142 27.40 39.50 11.92
C ALA A 142 26.82 38.20 12.49
N LEU A 143 25.62 37.80 12.06
CA LEU A 143 24.96 36.56 12.45
C LEU A 143 25.75 35.33 12.00
N LEU A 144 26.08 35.26 10.70
CA LEU A 144 26.83 34.14 10.12
C LEU A 144 28.21 33.99 10.77
N ARG A 145 28.87 35.10 11.06
CA ARG A 145 30.17 35.11 11.73
C ARG A 145 30.08 34.63 13.19
N ARG A 146 29.02 34.99 13.93
CA ARG A 146 28.75 34.43 15.27
C ARG A 146 28.53 32.91 15.22
N ALA A 147 27.85 32.43 14.18
CA ALA A 147 27.70 31.00 13.92
C ALA A 147 28.99 30.31 13.42
N GLY A 148 30.11 31.03 13.29
CA GLY A 148 31.41 30.49 12.88
C GLY A 148 31.65 30.41 11.38
N GLY A 149 30.70 30.90 10.56
CA GLY A 149 30.75 30.83 9.11
C GLY A 149 31.76 31.76 8.46
N LYS A 150 32.24 31.34 7.29
CA LYS A 150 32.96 32.18 6.32
C LYS A 150 31.99 32.70 5.28
N ILE A 151 31.99 34.01 5.06
CA ILE A 151 30.96 34.69 4.26
C ILE A 151 31.51 35.12 2.90
N PHE A 152 30.80 34.73 1.85
CA PHE A 152 31.11 35.01 0.45
C PHE A 152 29.95 35.74 -0.21
N TRP A 153 30.25 36.63 -1.14
CA TRP A 153 29.23 37.23 -1.99
C TRP A 153 28.94 36.29 -3.17
N ALA A 154 27.70 35.82 -3.27
CA ALA A 154 27.23 34.97 -4.35
C ALA A 154 27.14 35.76 -5.67
N HIS A 155 27.60 35.16 -6.77
CA HIS A 155 27.52 35.66 -8.15
C HIS A 155 27.51 37.21 -8.29
N PRO A 156 28.57 37.90 -7.83
CA PRO A 156 28.57 39.37 -7.66
C PRO A 156 28.28 40.18 -8.93
N LEU A 157 28.69 39.67 -10.10
CA LEU A 157 28.46 40.34 -11.39
C LEU A 157 27.01 40.28 -11.88
N VAL A 158 26.14 39.49 -11.24
CA VAL A 158 24.69 39.52 -11.50
C VAL A 158 24.07 40.80 -10.93
N PHE A 159 24.56 41.26 -9.77
CA PHE A 159 24.06 42.46 -9.10
C PHE A 159 24.77 43.74 -9.54
N GLU A 160 26.08 43.67 -9.81
CA GLU A 160 26.87 44.80 -10.32
C GLU A 160 27.82 44.34 -11.44
N PRO A 161 27.44 44.52 -12.72
CA PRO A 161 28.22 44.03 -13.85
C PRO A 161 29.50 44.85 -14.12
N ASP A 162 29.62 46.08 -13.59
CA ASP A 162 30.82 46.91 -13.74
C ASP A 162 31.86 46.62 -12.66
N LEU A 163 33.04 46.13 -13.06
CA LEU A 163 34.12 45.75 -12.14
C LEU A 163 34.66 46.90 -11.28
N GLN A 164 34.60 48.16 -11.75
CA GLN A 164 35.07 49.31 -10.96
C GLN A 164 34.06 49.67 -9.87
N SER A 165 32.78 49.70 -10.20
CA SER A 165 31.68 49.94 -9.25
C SER A 165 31.57 48.78 -8.25
N LEU A 166 31.82 47.55 -8.71
CA LEU A 166 31.89 46.36 -7.87
C LEU A 166 33.01 46.47 -6.83
N GLU A 167 34.20 46.97 -7.19
CA GLU A 167 35.31 47.11 -6.24
C GLU A 167 34.93 48.01 -5.05
N ALA A 168 34.18 49.09 -5.27
CA ALA A 168 33.70 49.95 -4.19
C ALA A 168 32.72 49.23 -3.24
N LEU A 169 31.81 48.42 -3.79
CA LEU A 169 30.88 47.60 -2.99
C LEU A 169 31.61 46.49 -2.22
N VAL A 170 32.58 45.82 -2.84
CA VAL A 170 33.41 44.80 -2.19
C VAL A 170 34.18 45.39 -1.01
N ILE A 171 34.76 46.58 -1.15
CA ILE A 171 35.46 47.26 -0.04
C ILE A 171 34.49 47.54 1.12
N ARG A 172 33.24 47.96 0.82
CA ARG A 172 32.21 48.21 1.84
C ARG A 172 31.76 46.91 2.53
N LEU A 173 31.47 45.86 1.78
CA LEU A 173 31.10 44.55 2.34
C LEU A 173 32.25 43.93 3.16
N LYS A 174 33.49 44.10 2.71
CA LYS A 174 34.68 43.71 3.47
C LYS A 174 34.76 44.44 4.81
N ALA A 175 34.38 45.72 4.88
CA ALA A 175 34.31 46.45 6.14
C ALA A 175 33.26 45.89 7.11
N PHE A 176 32.20 45.25 6.60
CA PHE A 176 31.22 44.51 7.41
C PHE A 176 31.70 43.10 7.81
N GLY A 177 32.78 42.59 7.20
CA GLY A 177 33.34 41.28 7.50
C GLY A 177 33.09 40.23 6.41
N LEU A 178 33.03 40.62 5.14
CA LEU A 178 33.08 39.68 4.01
C LEU A 178 34.45 38.98 3.95
N ASP A 179 34.47 37.65 3.79
CA ASP A 179 35.70 36.85 3.71
C ASP A 179 36.10 36.48 2.28
N GLY A 180 35.14 36.45 1.34
CA GLY A 180 35.41 36.04 -0.04
C GLY A 180 34.37 36.44 -1.10
N LEU A 181 34.64 36.06 -2.35
CA LEU A 181 33.75 36.25 -3.50
C LEU A 181 33.57 34.94 -4.26
N GLU A 182 32.38 34.69 -4.80
CA GLU A 182 32.17 33.63 -5.79
C GLU A 182 32.69 34.11 -7.16
N ALA A 183 33.88 33.65 -7.54
CA ALA A 183 34.53 34.07 -8.80
C ALA A 183 34.41 33.02 -9.90
N TYR A 184 34.34 31.73 -9.53
CA TYR A 184 34.17 30.63 -10.47
C TYR A 184 32.68 30.27 -10.55
N TYR A 185 32.01 30.88 -11.52
CA TYR A 185 30.57 30.74 -11.76
C TYR A 185 30.32 30.49 -13.26
N PRO A 186 29.50 29.50 -13.66
CA PRO A 186 29.33 29.08 -15.06
C PRO A 186 29.01 30.24 -16.01
N SER A 187 28.09 31.12 -15.62
CA SER A 187 27.62 32.22 -16.47
C SER A 187 28.65 33.35 -16.67
N PHE A 188 29.76 33.36 -15.92
CA PHE A 188 30.82 34.35 -16.09
C PHE A 188 31.81 33.91 -17.16
N SER A 189 32.15 34.82 -18.08
CA SER A 189 33.20 34.60 -19.08
C SER A 189 34.58 34.47 -18.42
N ALA A 190 35.54 33.83 -19.10
CA ALA A 190 36.91 33.68 -18.60
C ALA A 190 37.56 35.03 -18.19
N LYS A 191 37.24 36.11 -18.91
CA LYS A 191 37.71 37.48 -18.59
C LYS A 191 37.08 38.01 -17.30
N GLN A 192 35.79 37.76 -17.08
CA GLN A 192 35.09 38.14 -15.86
C GLN A 192 35.61 37.36 -14.64
N ARG A 193 35.78 36.04 -14.77
CA ARG A 193 36.36 35.19 -13.72
C ARG A 193 37.76 35.66 -13.33
N ALA A 194 38.65 35.88 -14.32
CA ALA A 194 39.99 36.40 -14.06
C ALA A 194 39.98 37.81 -13.42
N GLY A 195 39.01 38.66 -13.81
CA GLY A 195 38.80 39.98 -13.20
C GLY A 195 38.39 39.89 -11.72
N LEU A 196 37.46 39.00 -11.38
CA LEU A 196 37.00 38.76 -10.02
C LEU A 196 38.07 38.13 -9.13
N VAL A 197 38.82 37.13 -9.64
CA VAL A 197 39.95 36.54 -8.91
C VAL A 197 41.02 37.60 -8.61
N LYS A 198 41.35 38.43 -9.60
CA LYS A 198 42.31 39.54 -9.41
C LYS A 198 41.80 40.56 -8.39
N LEU A 199 40.50 40.87 -8.39
CA LEU A 199 39.88 41.77 -7.42
C LEU A 199 39.92 41.16 -6.00
N ALA A 200 39.55 39.88 -5.86
CA ALA A 200 39.59 39.15 -4.61
C ALA A 200 41.01 39.16 -4.01
N HIS A 201 42.01 38.78 -4.81
CA HIS A 201 43.41 38.78 -4.39
C HIS A 201 43.92 40.20 -4.05
N LYS A 202 43.58 41.22 -4.85
CA LYS A 202 43.93 42.63 -4.56
C LYS A 202 43.37 43.08 -3.21
N GLN A 203 42.18 42.61 -2.86
CA GLN A 203 41.51 42.92 -1.60
C GLN A 203 41.77 41.88 -0.50
N ASN A 204 42.68 40.92 -0.69
CA ASN A 204 42.98 39.85 0.27
C ASN A 204 41.72 39.08 0.73
N LEU A 205 40.85 38.76 -0.22
CA LEU A 205 39.63 37.99 -0.07
C LEU A 205 39.80 36.59 -0.69
N LEU A 206 39.08 35.61 -0.15
CA LEU A 206 39.04 34.24 -0.65
C LEU A 206 38.16 34.13 -1.90
N VAL A 207 38.29 33.01 -2.61
CA VAL A 207 37.48 32.71 -3.79
C VAL A 207 36.67 31.43 -3.55
N SER A 208 35.38 31.44 -3.93
CA SER A 208 34.50 30.26 -3.99
C SER A 208 34.13 29.89 -5.43
N ALA A 209 33.58 28.70 -5.60
CA ALA A 209 33.19 28.10 -6.87
C ALA A 209 31.88 27.31 -6.74
N GLY A 210 30.92 27.58 -7.62
CA GLY A 210 29.61 26.95 -7.57
C GLY A 210 28.87 27.07 -8.89
N THR A 211 27.94 26.15 -9.16
CA THR A 211 27.18 26.12 -10.43
C THR A 211 25.85 26.83 -10.37
N ASP A 212 25.31 27.04 -9.16
CA ASP A 212 24.00 27.62 -8.93
C ASP A 212 22.89 26.80 -9.59
N HIS A 213 23.00 25.48 -9.36
CA HIS A 213 22.16 24.48 -9.97
C HIS A 213 20.75 24.46 -9.37
N HIS A 214 19.74 24.68 -10.22
CA HIS A 214 18.32 24.68 -9.86
C HIS A 214 17.50 23.60 -10.57
N ALA A 215 17.82 23.20 -11.80
CA ALA A 215 16.91 22.44 -12.67
C ALA A 215 17.57 21.24 -13.36
N VAL A 216 16.75 20.27 -13.79
CA VAL A 216 17.24 19.08 -14.50
C VAL A 216 17.73 19.47 -15.91
N GLY A 217 19.05 19.57 -16.10
CA GLY A 217 19.66 19.90 -17.39
C GLY A 217 20.85 20.87 -17.32
N SER A 218 21.03 21.57 -16.19
CA SER A 218 22.25 22.34 -15.91
C SER A 218 23.41 21.42 -15.51
N SER A 219 24.63 21.78 -15.93
CA SER A 219 25.84 21.05 -15.55
C SER A 219 26.19 21.31 -14.10
N ILE A 220 26.36 20.24 -13.32
CA ILE A 220 26.80 20.27 -11.92
C ILE A 220 28.32 20.08 -11.85
N GLY A 221 28.98 20.81 -10.96
CA GLY A 221 30.42 20.77 -10.76
C GLY A 221 31.22 21.79 -11.58
N ILE A 222 32.25 22.35 -10.95
CA ILE A 222 33.17 23.30 -11.55
C ILE A 222 34.61 23.04 -11.09
N GLU A 223 35.58 23.26 -11.97
CA GLU A 223 37.00 23.17 -11.64
C GLU A 223 37.45 24.40 -10.86
N MET A 224 38.09 24.17 -9.71
CA MET A 224 38.71 25.21 -8.89
C MET A 224 40.23 25.04 -8.91
N PRO A 225 41.03 26.09 -9.17
CA PRO A 225 42.48 26.00 -9.11
C PRO A 225 42.99 25.56 -7.73
N GLN A 226 44.07 24.77 -7.73
CA GLN A 226 44.60 24.13 -6.51
C GLN A 226 44.98 25.13 -5.41
N GLU A 227 45.53 26.29 -5.79
CA GLU A 227 45.94 27.35 -4.85
C GLU A 227 44.72 27.94 -4.14
N ASP A 228 43.71 28.37 -4.91
CA ASP A 228 42.47 28.92 -4.35
C ASP A 228 41.73 27.88 -3.48
N TRP A 229 41.66 26.62 -3.91
CA TRP A 229 41.09 25.53 -3.10
C TRP A 229 41.83 25.36 -1.77
N THR A 230 43.16 25.39 -1.80
CA THR A 230 43.97 25.21 -0.59
C THR A 230 43.72 26.35 0.40
N SER A 231 43.66 27.59 -0.08
CA SER A 231 43.32 28.76 0.74
C SER A 231 41.89 28.69 1.30
N PHE A 232 40.91 28.28 0.47
CA PHE A 232 39.52 28.07 0.89
C PHE A 232 39.41 27.00 1.99
N ARG A 233 40.04 25.83 1.77
CA ARG A 233 40.10 24.72 2.74
C ARG A 233 40.73 25.13 4.07
N GLN A 234 41.86 25.83 4.03
CA GLN A 234 42.53 26.31 5.25
C GLN A 234 41.66 27.31 6.01
N ALA A 235 40.93 28.17 5.30
CA ALA A 235 40.00 29.11 5.93
C ALA A 235 38.82 28.40 6.62
N LEU A 236 38.32 27.29 6.05
CA LEU A 236 37.32 26.43 6.70
C LEU A 236 37.89 25.76 7.95
N PHE A 237 39.11 25.22 7.89
CA PHE A 237 39.78 24.60 9.04
C PHE A 237 40.04 25.58 10.20
N ALA A 238 40.17 26.86 9.89
CA ALA A 238 40.34 27.92 10.88
C ALA A 238 39.03 28.34 11.58
N SER A 239 37.87 27.82 11.16
CA SER A 239 36.60 28.06 11.85
C SER A 239 36.50 27.25 13.14
N SER A 240 35.78 27.77 14.13
CA SER A 240 35.59 27.12 15.44
C SER A 240 34.96 25.73 15.33
N VAL A 241 34.17 25.49 14.28
CA VAL A 241 33.47 24.22 13.99
C VAL A 241 34.45 23.09 13.60
N PHE A 242 35.60 23.44 13.02
CA PHE A 242 36.65 22.49 12.61
C PHE A 242 37.81 22.40 13.62
N GLN A 243 37.97 23.43 14.47
CA GLN A 243 38.98 23.50 15.54
C GLN A 243 38.55 22.88 16.87
N SER A 244 37.26 22.54 17.06
CA SER A 244 36.78 21.88 18.27
C SER A 244 37.59 20.60 18.54
N ALA A 245 38.27 20.58 19.68
CA ALA A 245 39.17 19.52 20.15
C ALA A 245 38.50 18.12 20.18
N PRO A 246 39.28 17.01 20.17
CA PRO A 246 38.71 15.67 20.30
C PRO A 246 37.99 15.59 21.63
N SER A 247 36.68 15.35 21.61
CA SER A 247 35.90 15.20 22.84
C SER A 247 36.37 13.96 23.59
N ASP A 248 37.01 14.22 24.73
CA ASP A 248 37.24 13.31 25.84
C ASP A 248 35.88 12.88 26.44
N ASP A 249 35.24 11.87 25.85
CA ASP A 249 34.14 11.13 26.48
C ASP A 249 34.65 9.83 27.14
N GLY A 250 35.93 9.82 27.57
CA GLY A 250 36.65 8.58 27.82
C GLY A 250 37.62 8.53 28.99
N LYS A 251 37.52 9.35 30.06
CA LYS A 251 38.20 9.06 31.35
C LYS A 251 37.38 9.38 32.61
N PRO A 252 37.62 8.64 33.71
CA PRO A 252 36.62 8.36 34.75
C PRO A 252 36.47 9.53 35.73
N VAL A 253 35.21 9.89 36.02
CA VAL A 253 34.86 10.90 37.03
C VAL A 253 35.36 10.45 38.40
N SER A 254 36.31 11.21 38.95
CA SER A 254 36.66 11.14 40.37
C SER A 254 35.55 11.79 41.20
N SER A 255 35.33 11.20 42.37
CA SER A 255 34.37 11.62 43.37
C SER A 255 34.64 13.06 43.86
N ASN A 256 33.85 14.03 43.42
CA ASN A 256 33.21 15.04 44.28
C ASN A 256 32.31 15.97 43.45
N GLN A 257 31.19 16.37 44.06
CA GLN A 257 30.04 17.04 43.46
C GLN A 257 30.39 18.26 42.57
N PRO A 258 29.71 18.44 41.42
CA PRO A 258 29.82 19.64 40.59
C PRO A 258 28.94 20.80 41.10
N PRO A 259 29.32 22.06 40.84
CA PRO A 259 28.52 23.25 41.18
C PRO A 259 27.29 23.36 40.27
N ARG A 260 26.16 23.78 40.85
CA ARG A 260 24.86 24.00 40.17
C ARG A 260 24.74 25.46 39.73
N ILE A 261 24.25 25.72 38.51
CA ILE A 261 23.43 26.87 38.03
C ILE A 261 22.99 26.57 36.55
N PRO A 262 21.77 26.95 36.11
CA PRO A 262 20.53 26.21 36.20
C PRO A 262 20.13 25.57 34.85
N ILE A 263 20.26 24.26 34.72
CA ILE A 263 19.63 23.52 33.63
C ILE A 263 18.12 23.58 33.86
N GLY A 264 17.38 24.16 32.89
CA GLY A 264 15.93 24.02 32.81
C GLY A 264 15.59 22.54 32.97
N LYS A 265 14.80 22.23 34.02
CA LYS A 265 14.63 20.90 34.58
C LYS A 265 14.60 19.82 33.49
N PRO A 266 15.53 18.83 33.49
CA PRO A 266 15.29 17.62 32.74
C PRO A 266 14.01 17.02 33.32
N HIS A 267 13.02 16.72 32.48
CA HIS A 267 11.87 15.96 32.92
C HIS A 267 12.37 14.61 33.39
N HIS A 268 12.59 14.47 34.71
CA HIS A 268 12.64 13.17 35.35
C HIS A 268 11.45 12.39 34.81
N PHE A 269 11.72 11.28 34.12
CA PHE A 269 10.71 10.28 33.84
C PHE A 269 10.29 9.68 35.19
N ARG A 270 9.46 10.43 35.92
CA ARG A 270 8.75 9.93 37.09
C ARG A 270 7.88 8.82 36.51
N ARG A 271 8.22 7.56 36.76
CA ARG A 271 7.40 6.39 36.42
C ARG A 271 5.91 6.63 36.76
N ARG A 272 5.65 7.38 37.84
CA ARG A 272 4.32 7.89 38.22
C ARG A 272 3.69 8.88 37.23
N SER A 273 4.44 9.83 36.66
CA SER A 273 3.95 10.82 35.68
C SER A 273 3.58 10.22 34.33
N TYR A 274 4.35 9.26 33.83
CA TYR A 274 4.06 8.58 32.56
C TYR A 274 2.83 7.68 32.70
N VAL A 275 2.77 6.89 33.79
CA VAL A 275 1.58 6.09 34.13
C VAL A 275 0.37 6.99 34.35
N LEU A 276 0.47 8.11 35.09
CA LEU A 276 -0.67 9.02 35.26
C LEU A 276 -1.16 9.64 33.95
N ARG A 277 -0.26 10.02 33.02
CA ARG A 277 -0.66 10.63 31.75
C ARG A 277 -1.43 9.70 30.82
N ILE A 278 -1.17 8.40 30.90
CA ILE A 278 -1.86 7.38 30.09
C ILE A 278 -3.15 6.92 30.77
N PHE A 279 -3.11 6.73 32.10
CA PHE A 279 -4.23 6.13 32.83
C PHE A 279 -5.29 7.13 33.27
N LEU A 280 -4.93 8.37 33.63
CA LEU A 280 -5.89 9.34 34.14
C LEU A 280 -6.93 9.73 33.07
N PRO A 281 -6.57 10.02 31.80
CA PRO A 281 -7.57 10.30 30.77
C PRO A 281 -8.46 9.09 30.49
N THR A 282 -7.90 7.88 30.55
CA THR A 282 -8.66 6.65 30.29
C THR A 282 -9.61 6.29 31.44
N LEU A 283 -9.20 6.49 32.69
CA LEU A 283 -10.07 6.34 33.86
C LEU A 283 -11.19 7.37 33.87
N ILE A 284 -10.88 8.62 33.49
CA ILE A 284 -11.88 9.67 33.31
C ILE A 284 -12.85 9.28 32.18
N ALA A 285 -12.35 8.77 31.05
CA ALA A 285 -13.19 8.33 29.94
C ALA A 285 -14.12 7.16 30.33
N ILE A 286 -13.62 6.18 31.09
CA ILE A 286 -14.43 5.08 31.64
C ILE A 286 -15.49 5.63 32.61
N GLY A 287 -15.09 6.53 33.51
CA GLY A 287 -16.02 7.19 34.43
C GLY A 287 -17.12 7.98 33.71
N LEU A 288 -16.75 8.73 32.67
CA LEU A 288 -17.68 9.48 31.83
C LEU A 288 -18.61 8.55 31.05
N PHE A 289 -18.08 7.48 30.48
CA PHE A 289 -18.86 6.47 29.76
C PHE A 289 -19.89 5.80 30.67
N LEU A 290 -19.49 5.38 31.87
CA LEU A 290 -20.41 4.83 32.86
C LEU A 290 -21.43 5.90 33.28
N SER A 291 -21.03 7.14 33.53
CA SER A 291 -21.97 8.21 33.87
C SER A 291 -22.97 8.52 32.75
N ALA A 292 -22.57 8.43 31.49
CA ALA A 292 -23.45 8.65 30.35
C ALA A 292 -24.46 7.50 30.18
N ILE A 293 -24.02 6.25 30.40
CA ILE A 293 -24.92 5.09 30.39
C ILE A 293 -26.00 5.25 31.46
N TRP A 294 -25.59 5.49 32.71
CA TRP A 294 -26.50 5.53 33.85
C TRP A 294 -27.34 6.82 33.92
N GLY A 295 -26.76 7.96 33.51
CA GLY A 295 -27.39 9.26 33.62
C GLY A 295 -28.20 9.71 32.40
N ILE A 296 -27.94 9.13 31.21
CA ILE A 296 -28.56 9.60 29.96
C ILE A 296 -29.19 8.43 29.19
N ILE A 297 -28.42 7.38 28.90
CA ILE A 297 -28.87 6.31 27.99
C ILE A 297 -29.97 5.47 28.63
N LEU A 298 -29.79 5.03 29.88
CA LEU A 298 -30.75 4.16 30.56
C LEU A 298 -32.12 4.84 30.75
N PRO A 299 -32.19 6.07 31.30
CA PRO A 299 -33.49 6.75 31.47
C PRO A 299 -34.17 7.10 30.14
N SER A 300 -33.40 7.50 29.12
CA SER A 300 -33.95 7.78 27.80
C SER A 300 -34.51 6.52 27.12
N PHE A 301 -33.84 5.38 27.30
CA PHE A 301 -34.27 4.11 26.74
C PHE A 301 -35.57 3.60 27.37
N GLU A 302 -35.70 3.70 28.70
CA GLU A 302 -36.91 3.33 29.44
C GLU A 302 -38.13 4.12 28.94
N GLN A 303 -38.00 5.44 28.81
CA GLN A 303 -39.06 6.32 28.30
C GLN A 303 -39.43 5.99 26.85
N THR A 304 -38.41 5.82 25.99
CA THR A 304 -38.63 5.51 24.56
C THR A 304 -39.34 4.17 24.36
N LEU A 305 -39.04 3.16 25.18
CA LEU A 305 -39.70 1.86 25.09
C LEU A 305 -41.17 1.92 25.50
N LEU A 306 -41.48 2.65 26.58
CA LEU A 306 -42.86 2.86 27.02
C LEU A 306 -43.68 3.59 25.95
N ASP A 307 -43.13 4.67 25.39
CA ASP A 307 -43.78 5.45 24.34
C ASP A 307 -44.03 4.63 23.07
N ARG A 308 -43.05 3.83 22.62
CA ARG A 308 -43.25 2.91 21.49
C ARG A 308 -44.34 1.88 21.72
N LYS A 309 -44.43 1.33 22.94
CA LYS A 309 -45.47 0.34 23.27
C LYS A 309 -46.85 1.00 23.34
N ARG A 310 -46.93 2.26 23.79
CA ARG A 310 -48.14 3.09 23.76
C ARG A 310 -48.59 3.39 22.33
N GLU A 311 -47.68 3.76 21.44
CA GLU A 311 -47.96 3.97 20.00
C GLU A 311 -48.49 2.69 19.36
N LEU A 312 -47.90 1.52 19.70
CA LEU A 312 -48.35 0.24 19.16
C LEU A 312 -49.81 -0.08 19.53
N ILE A 313 -50.20 0.05 20.80
CA ILE A 313 -51.59 -0.22 21.20
C ILE A 313 -52.58 0.80 20.63
N GLN A 314 -52.13 2.02 20.35
CA GLN A 314 -52.91 3.04 19.64
C GLN A 314 -53.14 2.62 18.18
N GLU A 315 -52.10 2.25 17.44
CA GLU A 315 -52.21 1.81 16.04
C GLU A 315 -53.02 0.51 15.89
N LEU A 316 -52.87 -0.41 16.84
CA LEU A 316 -53.67 -1.64 16.90
C LEU A 316 -55.15 -1.33 17.15
N THR A 317 -55.46 -0.39 18.06
CA THR A 317 -56.82 0.08 18.28
C THR A 317 -57.38 0.78 17.04
N ASN A 318 -56.59 1.58 16.33
CA ASN A 318 -56.97 2.21 15.06
C ASN A 318 -57.30 1.18 13.96
N SER A 319 -56.54 0.09 13.92
CA SER A 319 -56.77 -1.02 12.99
C SER A 319 -58.10 -1.72 13.31
N ALA A 320 -58.38 -1.98 14.58
CA ALA A 320 -59.66 -2.57 15.01
C ALA A 320 -60.84 -1.61 14.80
N TRP A 321 -60.64 -0.32 15.03
CA TRP A 321 -61.61 0.74 14.71
C TRP A 321 -61.93 0.79 13.21
N SER A 322 -60.93 0.61 12.34
CA SER A 322 -61.14 0.57 10.88
C SER A 322 -61.99 -0.63 10.44
N ILE A 323 -61.93 -1.75 11.18
CA ILE A 323 -62.82 -2.90 10.96
C ILE A 323 -64.27 -2.49 11.28
N LEU A 324 -64.53 -1.81 12.40
CA LEU A 324 -65.86 -1.27 12.73
C LEU A 324 -66.36 -0.34 11.61
N ALA A 325 -65.51 0.58 11.14
CA ALA A 325 -65.83 1.52 10.07
C ALA A 325 -66.19 0.82 8.74
N SER A 326 -65.54 -0.31 8.43
CA SER A 326 -65.88 -1.10 7.23
C SER A 326 -67.30 -1.66 7.30
N TYR A 327 -67.67 -2.28 8.43
CA TYR A 327 -69.01 -2.86 8.60
C TYR A 327 -70.10 -1.79 8.71
N GLN A 328 -69.77 -0.63 9.27
CA GLN A 328 -70.67 0.52 9.29
C GLN A 328 -70.92 1.10 7.89
N ARG A 329 -69.93 1.03 6.99
CA ARG A 329 -70.11 1.38 5.58
C ARG A 329 -71.05 0.40 4.86
N ASP A 330 -70.94 -0.88 5.16
CA ASP A 330 -71.85 -1.91 4.62
C ASP A 330 -73.28 -1.74 5.13
N GLU A 331 -73.46 -1.30 6.40
CA GLU A 331 -74.74 -0.85 6.94
C GLU A 331 -75.30 0.35 6.16
N GLN A 332 -74.51 1.40 5.96
CA GLN A 332 -74.93 2.61 5.22
C GLN A 332 -75.30 2.31 3.76
N ASN A 333 -74.62 1.35 3.14
CA ASN A 333 -74.90 0.90 1.77
C ASN A 333 -76.10 -0.05 1.68
N GLY A 334 -76.73 -0.41 2.80
CA GLY A 334 -77.88 -1.31 2.87
C GLY A 334 -77.53 -2.78 2.59
N LEU A 335 -76.24 -3.16 2.65
CA LEU A 335 -75.78 -4.54 2.46
C LEU A 335 -76.01 -5.39 3.72
N LEU A 336 -76.01 -4.75 4.89
CA LEU A 336 -76.25 -5.36 6.20
C LEU A 336 -77.22 -4.50 7.00
N THR A 337 -78.06 -5.13 7.83
CA THR A 337 -78.78 -4.38 8.87
C THR A 337 -77.81 -3.95 9.98
N ARG A 338 -78.16 -2.90 10.74
CA ARG A 338 -77.33 -2.43 11.86
C ARG A 338 -76.98 -3.54 12.86
N GLU A 339 -77.96 -4.37 13.22
CA GLU A 339 -77.76 -5.50 14.13
C GLU A 339 -76.81 -6.56 13.55
N GLU A 340 -76.94 -6.87 12.25
CA GLU A 340 -76.04 -7.82 11.57
C GLU A 340 -74.62 -7.27 11.45
N ALA A 341 -74.46 -6.00 11.09
CA ALA A 341 -73.17 -5.33 10.97
C ALA A 341 -72.44 -5.26 12.32
N GLN A 342 -73.16 -4.88 13.39
CA GLN A 342 -72.63 -4.86 14.76
C GLN A 342 -72.21 -6.26 15.22
N ARG A 343 -73.06 -7.28 15.02
CA ARG A 343 -72.76 -8.67 15.41
C ARG A 343 -71.54 -9.24 14.67
N LEU A 344 -71.44 -9.01 13.36
CA LEU A 344 -70.31 -9.49 12.56
C LEU A 344 -69.00 -8.77 12.90
N ALA A 345 -69.07 -7.45 13.13
CA ALA A 345 -67.91 -6.66 13.54
C ALA A 345 -67.39 -7.09 14.92
N ALA A 346 -68.28 -7.28 15.90
CA ALA A 346 -67.92 -7.77 17.23
C ALA A 346 -67.29 -9.16 17.18
N ALA A 347 -67.87 -10.11 16.43
CA ALA A 347 -67.32 -11.46 16.26
C ALA A 347 -65.95 -11.46 15.56
N ARG A 348 -65.74 -10.55 14.59
CA ARG A 348 -64.45 -10.42 13.92
C ARG A 348 -63.37 -9.92 14.88
N ILE A 349 -63.68 -8.89 15.67
CA ILE A 349 -62.75 -8.29 16.64
C ILE A 349 -62.47 -9.24 17.80
N GLU A 350 -63.47 -10.00 18.26
CA GLU A 350 -63.33 -11.03 19.29
C GLU A 350 -62.28 -12.09 18.93
N SER A 351 -62.11 -12.40 17.65
CA SER A 351 -61.12 -13.38 17.17
C SER A 351 -59.69 -12.84 17.11
N LEU A 352 -59.49 -11.52 17.18
CA LEU A 352 -58.18 -10.91 17.02
C LEU A 352 -57.32 -11.13 18.26
N ARG A 353 -56.15 -11.73 18.06
CA ARG A 353 -55.12 -11.87 19.08
C ARG A 353 -53.80 -11.32 18.57
N TYR A 354 -53.01 -10.76 19.47
CA TYR A 354 -51.68 -10.26 19.16
C TYR A 354 -50.73 -10.48 20.34
N GLY A 355 -49.50 -9.96 20.20
CA GLY A 355 -48.43 -10.12 21.19
C GLY A 355 -47.70 -11.46 21.08
N PRO A 356 -46.57 -11.62 21.80
CA PRO A 356 -45.64 -12.73 21.64
C PRO A 356 -46.24 -14.11 21.99
N GLU A 357 -47.27 -14.14 22.85
CA GLU A 357 -47.99 -15.36 23.24
C GLU A 357 -49.30 -15.56 22.43
N GLY A 358 -49.68 -14.60 21.58
CA GLY A 358 -50.97 -14.62 20.88
C GLY A 358 -52.17 -14.56 21.83
N LYS A 359 -52.02 -13.87 22.97
CA LYS A 359 -53.01 -13.79 24.06
C LYS A 359 -53.52 -12.39 24.34
N ASP A 360 -52.94 -11.35 23.76
CA ASP A 360 -53.42 -9.98 23.91
C ASP A 360 -54.65 -9.77 23.02
N TYR A 361 -55.59 -8.93 23.46
CA TYR A 361 -56.97 -8.96 22.95
C TYR A 361 -57.62 -7.57 22.91
N PHE A 362 -58.68 -7.46 22.13
CA PHE A 362 -59.55 -6.28 22.06
C PHE A 362 -60.86 -6.54 22.80
N TRP A 363 -61.45 -5.47 23.31
CA TRP A 363 -62.78 -5.50 23.93
C TRP A 363 -63.59 -4.29 23.45
N ILE A 364 -64.91 -4.42 23.50
CA ILE A 364 -65.85 -3.38 23.07
C ILE A 364 -66.90 -3.20 24.16
N GLN A 365 -67.13 -1.96 24.57
CA GLN A 365 -68.27 -1.56 25.39
C GLN A 365 -69.09 -0.49 24.68
N ASP A 366 -70.24 -0.12 25.22
CA ASP A 366 -70.94 1.10 24.83
C ASP A 366 -70.66 2.29 25.76
N LEU A 367 -71.22 3.45 25.42
CA LEU A 367 -71.09 4.68 26.20
C LEU A 367 -71.98 4.72 27.46
N GLN A 368 -72.83 3.72 27.68
CA GLN A 368 -73.65 3.52 28.88
C GLN A 368 -73.14 2.29 29.65
N PRO A 369 -71.86 2.30 30.03
CA PRO A 369 -70.95 1.15 30.22
C PRO A 369 -71.56 -0.28 30.19
N HIS A 370 -72.25 -0.68 29.12
CA HIS A 370 -72.59 -2.08 28.89
C HIS A 370 -71.48 -2.74 28.08
N MET A 371 -71.11 -3.96 28.45
CA MET A 371 -70.13 -4.71 27.68
C MET A 371 -70.77 -5.24 26.39
N VAL A 372 -70.22 -4.88 25.24
CA VAL A 372 -70.67 -5.42 23.95
C VAL A 372 -69.96 -6.74 23.67
N MET A 373 -68.64 -6.79 23.89
CA MET A 373 -67.83 -7.99 23.65
C MET A 373 -66.53 -7.94 24.45
N HIS A 374 -66.28 -8.98 25.25
CA HIS A 374 -64.99 -9.26 25.87
C HIS A 374 -64.61 -10.75 25.68
N PRO A 375 -63.43 -11.06 25.11
CA PRO A 375 -63.08 -12.43 24.72
C PRO A 375 -62.76 -13.38 25.89
N TYR A 376 -62.18 -12.86 26.97
CA TYR A 376 -61.82 -13.66 28.17
C TYR A 376 -62.81 -13.54 29.33
N ARG A 377 -63.85 -12.71 29.17
CA ARG A 377 -64.89 -12.46 30.18
C ARG A 377 -66.26 -12.39 29.51
N PRO A 378 -66.68 -13.48 28.82
CA PRO A 378 -67.96 -13.51 28.15
C PRO A 378 -69.14 -13.41 29.14
N ASP A 379 -68.91 -13.68 30.43
CA ASP A 379 -69.86 -13.45 31.52
C ASP A 379 -70.28 -11.98 31.65
N LEU A 380 -69.44 -11.03 31.23
CA LEU A 380 -69.74 -9.60 31.26
C LEU A 380 -70.56 -9.14 30.05
N ASN A 381 -70.56 -9.89 28.93
CA ASN A 381 -71.22 -9.47 27.69
C ASN A 381 -72.73 -9.26 27.90
N GLY A 382 -73.22 -8.08 27.55
CA GLY A 382 -74.62 -7.66 27.70
C GLY A 382 -75.00 -7.20 29.12
N GLN A 383 -74.06 -7.18 30.08
CA GLN A 383 -74.32 -6.65 31.43
C GLN A 383 -74.02 -5.15 31.53
N ASP A 384 -74.75 -4.47 32.42
CA ASP A 384 -74.47 -3.09 32.86
C ASP A 384 -73.30 -3.09 33.84
N LEU A 385 -72.22 -2.37 33.52
CA LEU A 385 -70.99 -2.30 34.31
C LEU A 385 -70.82 -0.96 35.04
N SER A 386 -71.88 -0.16 35.16
CA SER A 386 -71.86 1.14 35.86
C SER A 386 -71.43 1.08 37.32
N THR A 387 -71.64 -0.06 38.00
CA THR A 387 -71.21 -0.28 39.40
C THR A 387 -69.93 -1.12 39.49
N PHE A 388 -69.34 -1.54 38.38
CA PHE A 388 -68.16 -2.42 38.38
C PHE A 388 -66.90 -1.61 38.68
N THR A 389 -66.14 -2.05 39.68
CA THR A 389 -64.85 -1.43 40.06
C THR A 389 -63.70 -2.42 39.93
N ASP A 390 -62.51 -1.91 39.60
CA ASP A 390 -61.27 -2.70 39.72
C ASP A 390 -60.92 -2.98 41.20
N PRO A 391 -59.92 -3.83 41.47
CA PRO A 391 -59.43 -4.09 42.83
C PRO A 391 -58.92 -2.86 43.61
N ARG A 392 -58.66 -1.73 42.92
CA ARG A 392 -58.27 -0.45 43.52
C ARG A 392 -59.48 0.44 43.83
N GLY A 393 -60.70 0.00 43.51
CA GLY A 393 -61.95 0.73 43.69
C GLY A 393 -62.26 1.74 42.56
N VAL A 394 -61.53 1.69 41.44
CA VAL A 394 -61.75 2.58 40.29
C VAL A 394 -62.90 2.02 39.43
N PRO A 395 -63.94 2.81 39.11
CA PRO A 395 -65.04 2.38 38.24
C PRO A 395 -64.60 2.38 36.76
N ILE A 396 -63.76 1.42 36.38
CA ILE A 396 -62.99 1.44 35.13
C ILE A 396 -63.84 1.58 33.85
N PHE A 397 -64.98 0.90 33.75
CA PHE A 397 -65.83 0.94 32.55
C PHE A 397 -66.58 2.28 32.42
N VAL A 398 -66.87 2.92 33.55
CA VAL A 398 -67.39 4.29 33.60
C VAL A 398 -66.30 5.27 33.16
N GLU A 399 -65.06 5.09 33.63
CA GLU A 399 -63.92 5.92 33.20
C GLU A 399 -63.63 5.79 31.70
N PHE A 400 -63.74 4.60 31.11
CA PHE A 400 -63.61 4.41 29.66
C PHE A 400 -64.71 5.17 28.89
N ALA A 401 -65.96 5.09 29.33
CA ALA A 401 -67.07 5.81 28.72
C ALA A 401 -66.90 7.34 28.86
N ASN A 402 -66.52 7.82 30.05
CA ASN A 402 -66.28 9.24 30.33
C ASN A 402 -65.11 9.79 29.50
N LEU A 403 -64.02 9.03 29.37
CA LEU A 403 -62.87 9.41 28.55
C LEU A 403 -63.29 9.60 27.09
N VAL A 404 -63.99 8.62 26.51
CA VAL A 404 -64.45 8.69 25.13
C VAL A 404 -65.46 9.82 24.93
N GLN A 405 -66.34 10.09 25.89
CA GLN A 405 -67.29 11.21 25.81
C GLN A 405 -66.60 12.58 25.93
N ARG A 406 -65.52 12.69 26.71
CA ARG A 406 -64.79 13.94 26.94
C ARG A 406 -63.78 14.27 25.84
N GLU A 407 -62.99 13.28 25.43
CA GLU A 407 -61.80 13.46 24.60
C GLU A 407 -61.83 12.65 23.30
N GLY A 408 -62.80 11.73 23.14
CA GLY A 408 -62.93 10.86 21.96
C GLY A 408 -62.00 9.64 22.00
N GLU A 409 -60.78 9.80 22.50
CA GLU A 409 -59.78 8.73 22.66
C GLU A 409 -58.76 9.07 23.75
N GLY A 410 -58.04 8.06 24.26
CA GLY A 410 -56.96 8.28 25.24
C GLY A 410 -56.52 7.02 25.98
N TYR A 411 -55.61 7.18 26.94
CA TYR A 411 -55.06 6.10 27.76
C TYR A 411 -55.66 6.07 29.16
N VAL A 412 -55.90 4.86 29.69
CA VAL A 412 -56.36 4.64 31.08
C VAL A 412 -55.57 3.51 31.73
N ASP A 413 -55.05 3.78 32.93
CA ASP A 413 -54.39 2.81 33.80
C ASP A 413 -55.39 2.19 34.79
N TYR A 414 -55.40 0.86 34.87
CA TYR A 414 -56.27 0.08 35.75
C TYR A 414 -55.66 -1.27 36.11
N VAL A 415 -56.19 -1.94 37.14
CA VAL A 415 -55.80 -3.32 37.44
C VAL A 415 -56.79 -4.29 36.80
N TRP A 416 -56.27 -5.28 36.07
CA TRP A 416 -57.07 -6.27 35.38
C TRP A 416 -56.50 -7.68 35.50
N GLN A 417 -57.31 -8.69 35.23
CA GLN A 417 -56.84 -10.07 35.15
C GLN A 417 -55.79 -10.23 34.04
N TRP A 418 -54.82 -11.10 34.26
CA TRP A 418 -53.71 -11.35 33.36
C TRP A 418 -54.14 -12.18 32.17
N LYS A 419 -54.46 -11.53 31.05
CA LYS A 419 -54.82 -12.21 29.79
C LYS A 419 -55.98 -13.21 30.02
N ASP A 420 -55.70 -14.50 29.89
CA ASP A 420 -56.62 -15.63 30.08
C ASP A 420 -56.64 -16.20 31.51
N ASP A 421 -55.79 -15.71 32.42
CA ASP A 421 -55.69 -16.14 33.81
C ASP A 421 -56.49 -15.22 34.74
N PRO A 422 -57.66 -15.67 35.26
CA PRO A 422 -58.52 -14.87 36.12
C PRO A 422 -58.00 -14.73 37.56
N GLU A 423 -57.05 -15.57 38.02
CA GLU A 423 -56.54 -15.54 39.38
C GLU A 423 -55.37 -14.55 39.56
N ARG A 424 -54.71 -14.19 38.44
CA ARG A 424 -53.59 -13.25 38.44
C ARG A 424 -54.06 -11.85 38.06
N LEU A 425 -53.98 -10.91 38.99
CA LEU A 425 -54.25 -9.48 38.74
C LEU A 425 -52.94 -8.74 38.47
N ALA A 426 -52.93 -7.86 37.48
CA ALA A 426 -51.78 -7.01 37.16
C ALA A 426 -52.21 -5.62 36.68
N PRO A 427 -51.36 -4.59 36.85
CA PRO A 427 -51.63 -3.28 36.30
C PRO A 427 -51.53 -3.32 34.77
N LYS A 428 -52.49 -2.64 34.13
CA LYS A 428 -52.70 -2.62 32.70
C LYS A 428 -53.01 -1.18 32.28
N GLU A 429 -52.36 -0.75 31.22
CA GLU A 429 -52.67 0.52 30.56
C GLU A 429 -53.29 0.21 29.20
N SER A 430 -54.50 0.71 28.97
CA SER A 430 -55.21 0.52 27.69
C SER A 430 -55.39 1.85 26.98
N TYR A 431 -55.28 1.81 25.66
CA TYR A 431 -55.75 2.87 24.79
C TYR A 431 -57.19 2.57 24.38
N ILE A 432 -58.07 3.55 24.51
CA ILE A 432 -59.50 3.44 24.22
C ILE A 432 -59.87 4.51 23.20
N ARG A 433 -60.66 4.11 22.21
CA ARG A 433 -61.16 5.00 21.15
C ARG A 433 -62.65 4.82 20.93
N GLY A 434 -63.36 5.93 20.81
CA GLY A 434 -64.78 5.96 20.48
C GLY A 434 -65.09 5.67 19.01
N PHE A 435 -66.19 4.98 18.78
CA PHE A 435 -66.84 4.78 17.50
C PHE A 435 -68.27 5.34 17.58
N GLU A 436 -68.38 6.65 17.33
CA GLU A 436 -69.62 7.43 17.44
C GLU A 436 -70.85 6.81 16.72
N PRO A 437 -70.74 6.27 15.48
CA PRO A 437 -71.93 5.78 14.75
C PRO A 437 -72.73 4.72 15.51
N TRP A 438 -72.05 3.91 16.32
CA TRP A 438 -72.67 2.87 17.13
C TRP A 438 -72.68 3.19 18.63
N GLY A 439 -72.09 4.31 19.05
CA GLY A 439 -71.92 4.62 20.46
C GLY A 439 -71.06 3.57 21.18
N TRP A 440 -70.07 3.00 20.48
CA TRP A 440 -69.17 1.98 21.01
C TRP A 440 -67.83 2.59 21.39
N ALA A 441 -67.18 2.03 22.40
CA ALA A 441 -65.79 2.28 22.75
C ALA A 441 -65.02 0.97 22.57
N ILE A 442 -63.95 1.02 21.80
CA ILE A 442 -63.05 -0.12 21.58
C ILE A 442 -61.72 0.17 22.26
N GLY A 443 -61.16 -0.84 22.92
CA GLY A 443 -59.89 -0.69 23.60
C GLY A 443 -59.02 -1.92 23.54
N THR A 444 -57.71 -1.68 23.66
CA THR A 444 -56.72 -2.72 23.92
C THR A 444 -55.60 -2.13 24.77
N GLY A 445 -54.79 -2.98 25.41
CA GLY A 445 -53.79 -2.49 26.34
C GLY A 445 -52.68 -3.46 26.64
N LEU A 446 -51.64 -2.91 27.25
CA LEU A 446 -50.41 -3.58 27.66
C LEU A 446 -50.37 -3.73 29.18
N TYR A 447 -49.78 -4.82 29.67
CA TYR A 447 -49.52 -4.98 31.10
C TYR A 447 -48.20 -4.30 31.45
N THR A 448 -48.22 -3.39 32.41
CA THR A 448 -47.02 -2.63 32.80
C THR A 448 -45.95 -3.54 33.37
N ASP A 449 -46.33 -4.62 34.05
CA ASP A 449 -45.39 -5.62 34.60
C ASP A 449 -44.58 -6.33 33.51
N ASP A 450 -45.20 -6.63 32.36
CA ASP A 450 -44.49 -7.25 31.22
C ASP A 450 -43.44 -6.29 30.65
N VAL A 451 -43.80 -5.01 30.55
CA VAL A 451 -42.91 -3.96 30.06
C VAL A 451 -41.76 -3.70 31.03
N LEU A 452 -42.04 -3.61 32.34
CA LEU A 452 -41.03 -3.44 33.38
C LEU A 452 -40.09 -4.65 33.48
N ALA A 453 -40.60 -5.87 33.31
CA ALA A 453 -39.77 -7.08 33.28
C ALA A 453 -38.90 -7.15 32.01
N GLU A 454 -39.39 -6.66 30.87
CA GLU A 454 -38.60 -6.50 29.64
C GLU A 454 -37.49 -5.46 29.81
N ILE A 455 -37.81 -4.29 30.39
CA ILE A 455 -36.85 -3.24 30.77
C ILE A 455 -35.79 -3.83 31.71
N ALA A 456 -36.17 -4.45 32.83
CA ALA A 456 -35.22 -4.98 33.81
C ALA A 456 -34.32 -6.11 33.27
N ARG A 457 -34.76 -6.85 32.23
CA ARG A 457 -33.92 -7.84 31.54
C ARG A 457 -32.89 -7.15 30.64
N LEU A 458 -33.31 -6.13 29.91
CA LEU A 458 -32.45 -5.33 29.04
C LEU A 458 -31.45 -4.51 29.86
N GLU A 459 -31.88 -3.89 30.96
CA GLU A 459 -31.01 -3.21 31.92
C GLU A 459 -29.91 -4.13 32.45
N ARG A 460 -30.28 -5.33 32.92
CA ARG A 460 -29.30 -6.33 33.39
C ARG A 460 -28.32 -6.75 32.29
N SER A 461 -28.80 -6.92 31.07
CA SER A 461 -27.95 -7.22 29.91
C SER A 461 -26.97 -6.07 29.62
N LEU A 462 -27.44 -4.83 29.62
CA LEU A 462 -26.62 -3.63 29.44
C LEU A 462 -25.60 -3.44 30.56
N ILE A 463 -25.99 -3.68 31.81
CA ILE A 463 -25.10 -3.63 32.98
C ILE A 463 -24.01 -4.69 32.82
N ASN A 464 -24.37 -5.94 32.54
CA ASN A 464 -23.40 -7.03 32.36
C ASN A 464 -22.47 -6.77 31.18
N ALA A 465 -22.99 -6.27 30.06
CA ALA A 465 -22.20 -5.91 28.90
C ALA A 465 -21.22 -4.76 29.23
N SER A 466 -21.68 -3.71 29.91
CA SER A 466 -20.84 -2.58 30.30
C SER A 466 -19.75 -2.98 31.30
N LEU A 467 -20.04 -3.86 32.26
CA LEU A 467 -19.06 -4.43 33.18
C LEU A 467 -18.03 -5.31 32.45
N THR A 468 -18.48 -6.12 31.49
CA THR A 468 -17.60 -6.97 30.68
C THR A 468 -16.67 -6.14 29.82
N ILE A 469 -17.19 -5.11 29.14
CA ILE A 469 -16.40 -4.17 28.34
C ILE A 469 -15.42 -3.41 29.23
N SER A 470 -15.87 -2.89 30.37
CA SER A 470 -15.00 -2.18 31.32
C SER A 470 -13.89 -3.09 31.85
N GLY A 471 -14.19 -4.34 32.20
CA GLY A 471 -13.21 -5.34 32.61
C GLY A 471 -12.20 -5.66 31.50
N ALA A 472 -12.66 -5.82 30.25
CA ALA A 472 -11.79 -6.06 29.10
C ALA A 472 -10.88 -4.86 28.82
N VAL A 473 -11.38 -3.62 28.93
CA VAL A 473 -10.59 -2.40 28.79
C VAL A 473 -9.55 -2.29 29.90
N ILE A 474 -9.90 -2.62 31.16
CA ILE A 474 -8.95 -2.65 32.27
C ILE A 474 -7.85 -3.70 32.02
N LEU A 475 -8.21 -4.90 31.58
CA LEU A 475 -7.24 -5.96 31.22
C LEU A 475 -6.33 -5.54 30.06
N LEU A 476 -6.88 -4.89 29.03
CA LEU A 476 -6.12 -4.36 27.92
C LEU A 476 -5.16 -3.26 28.38
N LEU A 477 -5.58 -2.38 29.28
CA LEU A 477 -4.71 -1.34 29.86
C LEU A 477 -3.57 -1.95 30.68
N VAL A 478 -3.85 -3.00 31.46
CA VAL A 478 -2.81 -3.76 32.17
C VAL A 478 -1.85 -4.42 31.18
N PHE A 479 -2.36 -5.02 30.11
CA PHE A 479 -1.55 -5.63 29.06
C PHE A 479 -0.68 -4.61 28.32
N VAL A 480 -1.23 -3.47 27.91
CA VAL A 480 -0.51 -2.36 27.28
C VAL A 480 0.55 -1.80 28.22
N LEU A 481 0.27 -1.72 29.53
CA LEU A 481 1.26 -1.32 30.53
C LEU A 481 2.40 -2.34 30.64
N GLN A 482 2.07 -3.63 30.68
CA GLN A 482 3.09 -4.69 30.70
C GLN A 482 3.92 -4.68 29.41
N GLN A 483 3.29 -4.54 28.24
CA GLN A 483 3.93 -4.42 26.93
C GLN A 483 4.79 -3.16 26.84
N SER A 484 4.29 -2.00 27.22
CA SER A 484 5.05 -0.76 27.20
C SER A 484 6.25 -0.82 28.14
N LEU A 485 6.11 -1.43 29.33
CA LEU A 485 7.23 -1.66 30.23
C LEU A 485 8.22 -2.71 29.70
N ARG A 486 7.74 -3.70 28.95
CA ARG A 486 8.57 -4.72 28.30
C ARG A 486 9.35 -4.15 27.11
N ILE A 487 8.68 -3.43 26.22
CA ILE A 487 9.26 -2.74 25.07
C ILE A 487 10.28 -1.70 25.54
N GLU A 488 10.00 -0.95 26.60
CA GLU A 488 10.98 0.01 27.12
C GLU A 488 12.21 -0.70 27.70
N ARG A 489 12.05 -1.87 28.33
CA ARG A 489 13.18 -2.71 28.78
C ARG A 489 13.95 -3.31 27.60
N GLU A 490 13.26 -3.89 26.62
CA GLU A 490 13.87 -4.45 25.41
C GLU A 490 14.56 -3.36 24.58
N ARG A 491 13.99 -2.15 24.51
CA ARG A 491 14.63 -0.99 23.87
C ARG A 491 15.86 -0.54 24.64
N GLN A 492 15.80 -0.48 25.97
CA GLN A 492 16.96 -0.17 26.80
C GLN A 492 18.05 -1.23 26.63
N GLU A 493 17.70 -2.51 26.63
CA GLU A 493 18.63 -3.62 26.38
C GLU A 493 19.19 -3.57 24.96
N VAL A 494 18.38 -3.32 23.92
CA VAL A 494 18.87 -3.20 22.53
C VAL A 494 19.76 -1.97 22.37
N LEU A 495 19.41 -0.83 22.96
CA LEU A 495 20.27 0.36 22.95
C LEU A 495 21.56 0.12 23.73
N GLU A 496 21.50 -0.57 24.86
CA GLU A 496 22.69 -0.98 25.63
C GLU A 496 23.53 -2.01 24.88
N THR A 497 22.92 -2.95 24.14
CA THR A 497 23.64 -3.97 23.35
C THR A 497 24.25 -3.38 22.08
N LEU A 498 23.54 -2.44 21.43
CA LEU A 498 24.05 -1.69 20.28
C LEU A 498 25.19 -0.76 20.73
N ARG A 499 25.04 -0.13 21.90
CA ARG A 499 26.09 0.65 22.55
C ARG A 499 27.27 -0.24 22.91
N ASP A 500 27.07 -1.40 23.54
CA ASP A 500 28.13 -2.34 23.91
C ASP A 500 28.83 -2.93 22.68
N SER A 501 28.12 -3.22 21.58
CA SER A 501 28.73 -3.77 20.37
C SER A 501 29.50 -2.70 19.59
N THR A 502 28.96 -1.48 19.51
CA THR A 502 29.64 -0.36 18.84
C THR A 502 30.83 0.08 19.69
N GLU A 503 30.65 0.27 21.00
CA GLU A 503 31.71 0.59 21.96
C GLU A 503 32.75 -0.53 22.06
N ARG A 504 32.44 -1.83 21.91
CA ARG A 504 33.48 -2.89 21.91
C ARG A 504 34.35 -2.90 20.65
N TYR A 505 33.77 -2.71 19.46
CA TYR A 505 34.57 -2.60 18.22
C TYR A 505 35.35 -1.29 18.16
N HIS A 506 34.72 -0.18 18.58
CA HIS A 506 35.39 1.12 18.71
C HIS A 506 36.50 1.01 19.77
N SER A 507 36.23 0.46 20.96
CA SER A 507 37.23 0.25 22.02
C SER A 507 38.38 -0.66 21.60
N LEU A 508 38.15 -1.69 20.79
CA LEU A 508 39.23 -2.57 20.30
C LEU A 508 40.18 -1.83 19.34
N VAL A 509 39.66 -0.96 18.47
CA VAL A 509 40.47 -0.16 17.53
C VAL A 509 41.06 1.09 18.19
N GLU A 510 40.33 1.71 19.12
CA GLU A 510 40.76 2.86 19.92
C GLU A 510 41.77 2.48 21.01
N ALA A 511 41.73 1.24 21.52
CA ALA A 511 42.73 0.73 22.45
C ALA A 511 44.02 0.24 21.78
N THR A 512 44.08 0.19 20.45
CA THR A 512 45.34 -0.12 19.76
C THR A 512 46.33 1.03 19.95
N THR A 513 47.57 0.68 20.34
CA THR A 513 48.68 1.61 20.49
C THR A 513 49.25 2.10 19.16
N GLU A 514 48.70 1.64 18.04
CA GLU A 514 49.12 1.94 16.67
C GLU A 514 48.12 2.90 16.03
N GLY A 515 48.61 3.90 15.30
CA GLY A 515 47.76 4.81 14.55
C GLY A 515 47.11 4.06 13.40
N THR A 516 45.78 3.94 13.37
CA THR A 516 45.05 3.25 12.31
C THR A 516 44.29 4.25 11.46
N LEU A 517 44.45 4.19 10.14
CA LEU A 517 43.78 5.03 9.15
C LEU A 517 43.05 4.15 8.13
N LEU A 518 41.74 4.31 7.99
CA LEU A 518 40.93 3.65 6.96
C LEU A 518 40.85 4.55 5.73
N ILE A 519 41.22 4.00 4.58
CA ILE A 519 41.26 4.68 3.29
C ILE A 519 40.26 3.99 2.36
N LEU A 520 39.23 4.69 1.90
CA LEU A 520 38.28 4.17 0.90
C LEU A 520 38.34 5.06 -0.34
N GLY A 521 38.53 4.47 -1.53
CA GLY A 521 38.62 5.21 -2.79
C GLY A 521 39.76 6.24 -2.84
N GLY A 522 40.86 6.00 -2.11
CA GLY A 522 42.01 6.92 -2.03
C GLY A 522 41.91 8.03 -0.97
N HIS A 523 40.86 8.02 -0.14
CA HIS A 523 40.59 9.08 0.83
C HIS A 523 40.45 8.58 2.27
N CYS A 524 40.90 9.40 3.22
CA CYS A 524 40.84 9.13 4.65
C CYS A 524 39.40 9.18 5.16
N ARG A 525 38.88 8.07 5.67
CA ARG A 525 37.49 7.94 6.16
C ARG A 525 37.38 7.92 7.67
N TYR A 526 38.35 7.29 8.29
CA TYR A 526 38.37 7.09 9.72
C TYR A 526 39.82 7.02 10.18
N ALA A 527 40.10 7.61 11.33
CA ALA A 527 41.35 7.44 12.03
C ALA A 527 41.07 7.23 13.51
N ASN A 528 41.81 6.33 14.15
CA ASN A 528 41.69 6.12 15.60
C ASN A 528 42.34 7.28 16.40
N PRO A 529 42.04 7.44 17.70
CA PRO A 529 42.60 8.50 18.55
C PRO A 529 44.13 8.59 18.50
N THR A 530 44.81 7.44 18.49
CA THR A 530 46.28 7.37 18.39
C THR A 530 46.80 8.05 17.11
N PHE A 531 46.16 7.84 15.96
CA PHE A 531 46.53 8.50 14.70
C PHE A 531 46.18 9.99 14.70
N LEU A 532 45.04 10.38 15.28
CA LEU A 532 44.65 11.79 15.42
C LEU A 532 45.64 12.57 16.29
N GLU A 533 46.06 11.99 17.42
CA GLU A 533 47.07 12.58 18.32
C GLU A 533 48.43 12.72 17.61
N THR A 534 48.85 11.69 16.87
CA THR A 534 50.15 11.67 16.18
C THR A 534 50.18 12.64 14.98
N SER A 535 49.08 12.75 14.23
CA SER A 535 48.98 13.61 13.04
C SER A 535 48.63 15.06 13.38
N GLY A 536 47.97 15.31 14.52
CA GLY A 536 47.49 16.62 14.96
C GLY A 536 46.21 17.10 14.27
N TYR A 537 45.62 16.32 13.37
CA TYR A 537 44.36 16.69 12.69
C TYR A 537 43.13 16.22 13.48
N SER A 538 42.03 16.98 13.39
CA SER A 538 40.73 16.55 13.93
C SER A 538 40.03 15.56 13.00
N THR A 539 39.07 14.78 13.53
CA THR A 539 38.27 13.83 12.75
C THR A 539 37.56 14.51 11.57
N ARG A 540 37.04 15.73 11.78
CA ARG A 540 36.38 16.51 10.72
C ARG A 540 37.36 17.02 9.66
N GLN A 541 38.60 17.32 10.03
CA GLN A 541 39.63 17.78 9.09
C GLN A 541 40.10 16.64 8.18
N LEU A 542 40.19 15.41 8.67
CA LEU A 542 40.62 14.25 7.90
C LEU A 542 39.78 13.99 6.65
N GLU A 543 38.47 14.25 6.69
CA GLU A 543 37.57 14.07 5.54
C GLU A 543 37.95 14.98 4.36
N PHE A 544 38.67 16.08 4.62
CA PHE A 544 39.12 17.07 3.64
C PHE A 544 40.60 16.90 3.23
N LEU A 545 41.29 15.93 3.80
CA LEU A 545 42.69 15.65 3.52
C LEU A 545 42.82 14.47 2.54
N ASP A 546 43.72 14.64 1.59
CA ASP A 546 44.18 13.55 0.75
C ASP A 546 45.35 12.82 1.36
N LEU A 547 45.58 11.60 0.88
CA LEU A 547 46.71 10.80 1.34
C LEU A 547 48.07 11.49 1.10
N HIS A 548 48.19 12.34 0.07
CA HIS A 548 49.41 13.11 -0.22
C HIS A 548 49.64 14.29 0.74
N ASP A 549 48.57 14.78 1.40
CA ASP A 549 48.68 15.81 2.44
C ASP A 549 49.36 15.20 3.69
N LEU A 550 49.02 13.95 4.03
CA LEU A 550 49.55 13.21 5.18
C LEU A 550 50.87 12.51 4.90
N PHE A 551 51.03 11.91 3.71
CA PHE A 551 52.20 11.13 3.32
C PHE A 551 52.85 11.72 2.05
N PRO A 552 53.83 12.62 2.21
CA PRO A 552 54.56 13.23 1.10
C PRO A 552 55.09 12.18 0.12
N ARG A 553 54.86 12.37 -1.18
CA ARG A 553 55.23 11.40 -2.21
C ARG A 553 56.73 11.18 -2.35
N ALA A 554 57.52 12.24 -2.19
CA ALA A 554 58.98 12.17 -2.30
C ALA A 554 59.61 11.30 -1.20
N GLU A 555 59.03 11.32 0.00
CA GLU A 555 59.56 10.60 1.18
C GLU A 555 58.88 9.23 1.41
N ASN A 556 57.83 8.88 0.67
CA ASN A 556 57.04 7.65 0.87
C ASN A 556 56.88 6.82 -0.42
N LEU A 557 57.90 6.73 -1.27
CA LEU A 557 57.79 6.05 -2.58
C LEU A 557 57.25 4.61 -2.50
N VAL A 558 57.66 3.85 -1.47
CA VAL A 558 57.22 2.46 -1.22
C VAL A 558 55.72 2.37 -0.91
N LEU A 559 55.17 3.33 -0.16
CA LEU A 559 53.73 3.44 0.12
C LEU A 559 52.95 3.59 -1.20
N TRP A 560 53.42 4.50 -2.07
CA TRP A 560 52.75 4.83 -3.32
C TRP A 560 52.88 3.73 -4.37
N GLU A 561 53.99 3.00 -4.42
CA GLU A 561 54.14 1.82 -5.28
C GLU A 561 53.20 0.69 -4.86
N ARG A 562 53.11 0.38 -3.56
CA ARG A 562 52.24 -0.69 -3.06
C ARG A 562 50.75 -0.40 -3.17
N MET A 563 50.35 0.87 -3.14
CA MET A 563 48.97 1.26 -3.42
C MET A 563 48.54 1.02 -4.87
N ILE A 564 49.47 0.95 -5.81
CA ILE A 564 49.17 0.68 -7.23
C ILE A 564 49.00 -0.82 -7.46
N THR A 565 49.79 -1.65 -6.77
CA THR A 565 49.74 -3.11 -6.81
C THR A 565 48.70 -3.65 -5.82
N TYR A 566 47.40 -3.51 -6.14
CA TYR A 566 46.33 -4.13 -5.35
C TYR A 566 46.49 -5.67 -5.35
N GLY A 567 46.92 -6.28 -4.23
CA GLY A 567 46.83 -7.74 -4.13
C GLY A 567 47.69 -8.50 -3.11
N GLU A 568 48.63 -7.88 -2.40
CA GLU A 568 49.46 -8.61 -1.42
C GLU A 568 49.39 -7.94 -0.04
N ASP A 569 49.12 -8.72 1.01
CA ASP A 569 49.40 -8.32 2.39
C ASP A 569 50.89 -7.97 2.45
N GLY A 570 51.19 -6.68 2.57
CA GLY A 570 52.55 -6.18 2.49
C GLY A 570 53.21 -6.14 3.85
N ASP A 571 54.42 -6.71 3.96
CA ASP A 571 55.30 -6.54 5.13
C ASP A 571 55.44 -5.06 5.52
N ALA A 572 55.49 -4.77 6.81
CA ALA A 572 55.63 -3.39 7.29
C ALA A 572 56.91 -2.71 6.74
N PHE A 573 56.83 -1.43 6.38
CA PHE A 573 57.93 -0.67 5.77
C PHE A 573 58.07 0.72 6.40
N GLU A 574 59.24 1.35 6.27
CA GLU A 574 59.47 2.69 6.84
C GLU A 574 58.89 3.79 5.95
N GLY A 575 58.30 4.81 6.58
CA GLY A 575 57.70 5.97 5.93
C GLY A 575 57.70 7.21 6.82
N MET A 576 57.27 8.33 6.24
CA MET A 576 57.21 9.65 6.89
C MET A 576 55.79 10.20 6.90
N LEU A 577 55.25 10.46 8.09
CA LEU A 577 53.97 11.12 8.31
C LEU A 577 54.18 12.64 8.49
N ARG A 578 53.43 13.48 7.76
CA ARG A 578 53.41 14.93 7.94
C ARG A 578 52.29 15.33 8.89
N THR A 579 52.62 16.09 9.94
CA THR A 579 51.66 16.60 10.92
C THR A 579 50.97 17.87 10.44
N GLN A 580 49.89 18.27 11.12
CA GLN A 580 49.17 19.53 10.88
C GLN A 580 50.08 20.77 10.99
N ASN A 581 51.11 20.72 11.85
CA ASN A 581 52.05 21.82 12.05
C ASN A 581 53.18 21.85 11.00
N GLY A 582 53.16 20.93 10.05
CA GLY A 582 54.16 20.82 8.97
C GLY A 582 55.44 20.05 9.34
N SER A 583 55.52 19.45 10.53
CA SER A 583 56.65 18.59 10.91
C SER A 583 56.49 17.17 10.34
N THR A 584 57.60 16.46 10.12
CA THR A 584 57.62 15.07 9.64
C THR A 584 57.99 14.11 10.77
N LEU A 585 57.31 12.97 10.84
CA LEU A 585 57.48 11.93 11.86
C LEU A 585 57.80 10.59 11.19
N GLU A 586 58.88 9.92 11.63
CA GLU A 586 59.27 8.60 11.14
C GLU A 586 58.33 7.52 11.71
N CYS A 587 57.72 6.75 10.82
CA CYS A 587 56.75 5.72 11.18
C CYS A 587 56.96 4.45 10.38
N VAL A 588 56.67 3.31 10.99
CA VAL A 588 56.49 2.06 10.26
C VAL A 588 55.06 1.98 9.77
N LEU A 589 54.90 1.84 8.45
CA LEU A 589 53.62 1.74 7.76
C LEU A 589 53.34 0.31 7.34
N ALA A 590 52.11 -0.15 7.52
CA ALA A 590 51.62 -1.41 6.96
C ALA A 590 50.26 -1.19 6.28
N LEU A 591 50.05 -1.85 5.15
CA LEU A 591 48.84 -1.73 4.34
C LEU A 591 48.15 -3.08 4.28
N SER A 592 46.86 -3.12 4.62
CA SER A 592 46.02 -4.31 4.42
C SER A 592 44.77 -3.95 3.62
N PRO A 593 44.46 -4.67 2.53
CA PRO A 593 43.26 -4.42 1.74
C PRO A 593 41.99 -4.86 2.48
N ILE A 594 40.92 -4.09 2.34
CA ILE A 594 39.60 -4.40 2.89
C ILE A 594 38.52 -4.16 1.84
N LEU A 595 37.52 -5.04 1.77
CA LEU A 595 36.30 -4.81 1.02
C LEU A 595 35.21 -4.37 1.99
N PHE A 596 34.83 -3.09 1.97
CA PHE A 596 33.84 -2.53 2.88
C PHE A 596 32.63 -2.01 2.10
N ALA A 597 31.44 -2.55 2.37
CA ALA A 597 30.19 -2.19 1.69
C ALA A 597 30.28 -2.22 0.14
N GLY A 598 31.06 -3.16 -0.41
CA GLY A 598 31.29 -3.29 -1.86
C GLY A 598 32.30 -2.31 -2.46
N GLN A 599 32.95 -1.47 -1.65
CA GLN A 599 34.05 -0.60 -2.07
C GLN A 599 35.41 -1.18 -1.65
N ASN A 600 36.38 -1.13 -2.57
CA ASN A 600 37.76 -1.48 -2.26
C ASN A 600 38.38 -0.39 -1.37
N GLY A 601 38.92 -0.82 -0.25
CA GLY A 601 39.53 -0.01 0.78
C GLY A 601 40.89 -0.53 1.21
N LEU A 602 41.61 0.29 1.97
CA LEU A 602 42.90 -0.03 2.57
C LEU A 602 42.85 0.40 4.04
N ILE A 603 43.32 -0.46 4.93
CA ILE A 603 43.67 -0.07 6.30
C ILE A 603 45.17 0.20 6.30
N LEU A 604 45.55 1.42 6.66
CA LEU A 604 46.93 1.82 6.88
C LEU A 604 47.19 1.87 8.38
N LEU A 605 48.09 1.01 8.84
CA LEU A 605 48.64 1.05 10.18
C LEU A 605 49.89 1.90 10.16
N CYS A 606 49.99 2.82 11.12
CA CYS A 606 51.08 3.76 11.29
C CYS A 606 51.59 3.62 12.72
N ARG A 607 52.77 3.01 12.85
CA ARG A 607 53.41 2.73 14.13
C ARG A 607 54.60 3.65 14.32
N ASP A 608 54.59 4.44 15.39
CA ASP A 608 55.72 5.26 15.80
C ASP A 608 56.86 4.35 16.31
N VAL A 609 58.05 4.51 15.74
CA VAL A 609 59.26 3.73 16.05
C VAL A 609 59.70 3.94 17.52
N ALA A 610 59.35 5.07 18.14
CA ALA A 610 59.76 5.39 19.52
C ALA A 610 58.94 4.67 20.61
N ARG A 611 57.72 4.19 20.33
CA ARG A 611 56.79 3.62 21.33
C ARG A 611 56.95 2.12 21.60
N GLN A 612 57.86 1.42 20.90
CA GLN A 612 57.88 -0.04 20.78
C GLN A 612 58.60 -0.83 21.90
N ALA A 613 59.07 -0.18 22.97
CA ALA A 613 59.84 -0.88 24.02
C ALA A 613 59.00 -1.57 25.12
N ALA A 614 57.66 -1.48 25.08
CA ALA A 614 56.81 -2.04 26.13
C ALA A 614 55.57 -2.75 25.55
N VAL A 615 55.23 -3.89 26.15
CA VAL A 615 53.98 -4.66 25.97
C VAL A 615 54.04 -5.79 24.92
N ARG A 616 54.31 -7.00 25.42
CA ARG A 616 54.01 -8.32 24.84
C ARG A 616 53.14 -9.07 25.84
N SER A 617 51.93 -9.48 25.48
CA SER A 617 51.21 -10.62 26.09
C SER A 617 49.94 -10.98 25.30
N GLU A 618 49.77 -12.29 25.03
CA GLU A 618 48.94 -12.87 23.96
C GLU A 618 47.57 -13.47 24.42
N ASP A 619 47.16 -13.33 25.68
CA ASP A 619 46.11 -14.21 26.24
C ASP A 619 44.68 -13.65 26.38
N ILE A 620 44.38 -12.43 25.92
CA ILE A 620 43.07 -11.78 26.23
C ILE A 620 42.05 -11.84 25.08
N LEU A 621 42.44 -12.15 23.83
CA LEU A 621 41.57 -11.99 22.66
C LEU A 621 40.57 -13.15 22.42
N ALA A 622 40.72 -14.31 23.06
CA ALA A 622 39.96 -15.52 22.70
C ALA A 622 38.56 -15.65 23.36
N GLN A 623 38.23 -14.84 24.37
CA GLN A 623 37.00 -15.03 25.18
C GLN A 623 35.78 -14.21 24.73
N THR A 624 35.88 -13.33 23.73
CA THR A 624 34.83 -12.33 23.38
C THR A 624 34.24 -12.46 21.97
N ALA A 625 34.62 -13.48 21.19
CA ALA A 625 34.15 -13.65 19.82
C ALA A 625 32.65 -14.07 19.74
N PRO A 626 31.85 -13.54 18.79
CA PRO A 626 30.43 -13.89 18.59
C PRO A 626 30.21 -15.25 17.92
N ILE A 627 31.28 -16.03 17.78
CA ILE A 627 31.28 -17.33 17.12
C ILE A 627 31.49 -18.39 18.20
N GLY A 628 30.66 -19.44 18.20
CA GLY A 628 30.72 -20.48 19.21
C GLY A 628 31.94 -21.36 19.03
N ILE A 629 32.99 -21.18 19.84
CA ILE A 629 34.19 -22.04 19.81
C ILE A 629 34.01 -23.14 20.85
N PHE A 630 34.28 -24.38 20.48
CA PHE A 630 34.21 -25.53 21.39
C PHE A 630 35.35 -26.53 21.15
N ARG A 631 35.66 -27.30 22.19
CA ARG A 631 36.46 -28.54 22.15
C ARG A 631 35.65 -29.65 22.78
N ALA A 632 35.68 -30.86 22.23
CA ALA A 632 34.88 -32.00 22.66
C ALA A 632 35.62 -33.32 22.50
N LYS A 633 35.25 -34.35 23.26
CA LYS A 633 35.83 -35.69 23.08
C LYS A 633 35.32 -36.34 21.79
N ALA A 634 36.21 -36.94 20.98
CA ALA A 634 35.82 -37.69 19.78
C ALA A 634 35.25 -39.07 20.12
N VAL A 635 34.12 -39.10 20.83
CA VAL A 635 33.40 -40.31 21.26
C VAL A 635 31.93 -40.21 20.88
N ARG A 636 31.19 -41.32 20.97
CA ARG A 636 29.78 -41.45 20.56
C ARG A 636 28.81 -40.37 21.04
N ARG A 637 29.11 -39.71 22.16
CA ARG A 637 28.30 -38.59 22.68
C ARG A 637 28.91 -37.22 22.42
N GLY A 638 30.22 -37.11 22.22
CA GLY A 638 30.85 -35.82 21.93
C GLY A 638 30.87 -34.83 23.09
N THR A 639 31.13 -35.27 24.32
CA THR A 639 31.07 -34.40 25.51
C THR A 639 32.02 -33.20 25.37
N LEU A 640 31.49 -31.98 25.55
CA LEU A 640 32.29 -30.76 25.46
C LEU A 640 33.27 -30.65 26.64
N LEU A 641 34.52 -30.32 26.33
CA LEU A 641 35.63 -30.08 27.26
C LEU A 641 35.77 -28.59 27.57
N GLU A 642 35.76 -27.76 26.53
CA GLU A 642 35.90 -26.31 26.59
C GLU A 642 34.93 -25.69 25.60
N PHE A 643 34.30 -24.57 25.96
CA PHE A 643 33.46 -23.83 25.03
C PHE A 643 33.27 -22.40 25.52
N ASN A 644 33.14 -21.46 24.60
CA ASN A 644 32.88 -20.06 24.95
C ASN A 644 31.38 -19.80 25.19
N SER A 645 31.06 -18.60 25.67
CA SER A 645 29.68 -18.18 25.97
C SER A 645 28.77 -18.24 24.74
N ALA A 646 29.29 -17.96 23.54
CA ALA A 646 28.55 -18.06 22.28
C ALA A 646 28.17 -19.51 21.94
N ALA A 647 29.07 -20.48 22.16
CA ALA A 647 28.77 -21.90 21.96
C ALA A 647 27.72 -22.42 22.94
N ARG A 648 27.75 -21.94 24.21
CA ARG A 648 26.80 -22.39 25.26
C ARG A 648 25.33 -22.13 24.92
N ALA A 649 25.03 -21.10 24.12
CA ALA A 649 23.68 -20.72 23.74
C ALA A 649 22.95 -21.78 22.87
N PHE A 650 23.69 -22.73 22.27
CA PHE A 650 23.14 -23.74 21.37
C PHE A 650 22.92 -25.11 22.02
N PHE A 651 23.27 -25.29 23.30
CA PHE A 651 23.15 -26.57 24.00
C PHE A 651 22.12 -26.50 25.14
N PRO A 652 21.51 -27.65 25.53
CA PRO A 652 20.54 -27.70 26.63
C PRO A 652 21.10 -27.18 27.96
N LEU A 653 20.24 -26.53 28.76
CA LEU A 653 20.61 -25.95 30.06
C LEU A 653 20.81 -27.02 31.15
N GLU A 654 20.14 -28.18 31.04
CA GLU A 654 20.23 -29.29 31.99
C GLU A 654 21.12 -30.44 31.45
N GLY A 655 22.13 -30.84 32.22
CA GLY A 655 23.06 -31.93 31.88
C GLY A 655 24.43 -31.48 31.36
N GLN A 656 25.33 -32.45 31.14
CA GLN A 656 26.63 -32.19 30.49
C GLN A 656 26.41 -32.04 28.97
N PRO A 657 26.73 -30.87 28.38
CA PRO A 657 26.48 -30.60 26.97
C PRO A 657 27.40 -31.45 26.08
N ALA A 658 26.85 -31.95 24.98
CA ALA A 658 27.57 -32.79 24.06
C ALA A 658 27.23 -32.43 22.61
N LEU A 659 28.18 -32.59 21.68
CA LEU A 659 27.98 -32.30 20.26
C LEU A 659 26.81 -33.07 19.64
N ALA A 660 26.56 -34.30 20.11
CA ALA A 660 25.44 -35.10 19.67
C ALA A 660 24.07 -34.43 19.94
N ASP A 661 23.98 -33.54 20.94
CA ASP A 661 22.75 -32.85 21.32
C ASP A 661 22.32 -31.80 20.27
N LEU A 662 23.20 -31.44 19.32
CA LEU A 662 22.85 -30.54 18.21
C LEU A 662 22.12 -31.26 17.07
N PHE A 663 22.16 -32.60 17.03
CA PHE A 663 21.62 -33.41 15.95
C PHE A 663 20.32 -34.08 16.39
N SER A 664 19.29 -34.01 15.55
CA SER A 664 18.01 -34.68 15.81
C SER A 664 18.07 -36.19 15.58
N ASP A 665 19.04 -36.67 14.78
CA ASP A 665 19.26 -38.08 14.47
C ASP A 665 20.68 -38.52 14.91
N THR A 666 20.75 -39.59 15.68
CA THR A 666 22.03 -40.19 16.12
C THR A 666 22.88 -40.68 14.93
N THR A 667 22.23 -41.08 13.83
CA THR A 667 22.89 -41.51 12.59
C THR A 667 23.68 -40.37 11.94
N GLU A 668 23.17 -39.14 12.01
CA GLU A 668 23.78 -37.95 11.40
C GLU A 668 25.07 -37.56 12.11
N TYR A 669 25.07 -37.65 13.44
CA TYR A 669 26.26 -37.45 14.25
C TYR A 669 27.31 -38.57 14.07
N GLU A 670 26.89 -39.83 13.93
CA GLU A 670 27.82 -40.92 13.60
C GLU A 670 28.49 -40.73 12.23
N ASN A 671 27.76 -40.21 11.24
CA ASN A 671 28.32 -39.85 9.93
C ASN A 671 29.33 -38.70 10.02
N LEU A 672 29.05 -37.67 10.83
CA LEU A 672 29.99 -36.58 11.09
C LEU A 672 31.30 -37.11 11.69
N LEU A 673 31.23 -38.04 12.65
CA LEU A 673 32.41 -38.66 13.25
C LEU A 673 33.21 -39.50 12.25
N GLN A 674 32.53 -40.24 11.37
CA GLN A 674 33.21 -40.99 10.30
C GLN A 674 33.91 -40.06 9.31
N GLN A 675 33.26 -38.95 8.92
CA GLN A 675 33.86 -37.96 8.04
C GLN A 675 35.07 -37.29 8.69
N LEU A 676 34.95 -36.84 9.94
CA LEU A 676 36.07 -36.28 10.71
C LEU A 676 37.25 -37.24 10.83
N ALA A 677 37.00 -38.54 11.01
CA ALA A 677 38.04 -39.56 11.07
C ALA A 677 38.74 -39.78 9.71
N ALA A 678 38.06 -39.51 8.59
CA ALA A 678 38.57 -39.67 7.24
C ALA A 678 39.27 -38.42 6.69
N THR A 679 38.76 -37.22 6.98
CA THR A 679 39.19 -35.96 6.35
C THR A 679 39.90 -35.00 7.31
N GLU A 680 40.00 -35.32 8.60
CA GLU A 680 40.57 -34.51 9.70
C GLU A 680 39.86 -33.17 9.97
N GLN A 681 39.09 -32.65 9.00
CA GLN A 681 38.23 -31.48 9.06
C GLN A 681 36.90 -31.75 8.36
N VAL A 682 35.81 -31.23 8.91
CA VAL A 682 34.48 -31.25 8.30
C VAL A 682 33.79 -29.90 8.49
N THR A 683 33.01 -29.47 7.50
CA THR A 683 32.00 -28.43 7.69
C THR A 683 30.63 -29.04 7.41
N HIS A 684 29.72 -28.91 8.37
CA HIS A 684 28.42 -29.56 8.36
C HIS A 684 27.34 -28.58 8.79
N LEU A 685 26.19 -28.61 8.11
CA LEU A 685 25.06 -27.77 8.46
C LEU A 685 24.17 -28.54 9.43
N VAL A 686 23.78 -27.91 10.54
CA VAL A 686 22.97 -28.53 11.57
C VAL A 686 21.63 -27.80 11.69
N HIS A 687 20.55 -28.57 11.71
CA HIS A 687 19.18 -28.07 11.84
C HIS A 687 18.75 -28.16 13.30
N LEU A 688 18.48 -27.02 13.93
CA LEU A 688 18.13 -26.97 15.35
C LEU A 688 16.70 -26.46 15.52
N GLU A 689 15.84 -27.35 16.03
CA GLU A 689 14.47 -27.01 16.42
C GLU A 689 14.48 -26.40 17.82
N THR A 690 14.17 -25.11 17.92
CA THR A 690 14.10 -24.42 19.21
C THR A 690 12.70 -24.52 19.81
N THR A 691 12.59 -24.39 21.13
CA THR A 691 11.32 -24.48 21.90
C THR A 691 10.25 -23.46 21.47
N ASP A 692 10.62 -22.41 20.72
CA ASP A 692 9.74 -21.38 20.17
C ASP A 692 9.23 -21.69 18.73
N ALA A 693 9.34 -22.94 18.26
CA ALA A 693 8.92 -23.38 16.91
C ALA A 693 9.61 -22.66 15.74
N ALA A 694 10.72 -21.95 15.99
CA ALA A 694 11.56 -21.35 14.97
C ALA A 694 12.77 -22.27 14.65
N THR A 695 12.88 -22.70 13.39
CA THR A 695 14.03 -23.46 12.89
C THR A 695 15.25 -22.55 12.76
N ARG A 696 16.37 -22.92 13.40
CA ARG A 696 17.67 -22.27 13.22
C ARG A 696 18.58 -23.16 12.38
N PHE A 697 19.40 -22.53 11.53
CA PHE A 697 20.44 -23.21 10.74
C PHE A 697 21.81 -22.83 11.30
N LEU A 698 22.55 -23.83 11.77
CA LEU A 698 23.90 -23.66 12.29
C LEU A 698 24.92 -24.23 11.31
N SER A 699 26.00 -23.49 11.06
CA SER A 699 27.19 -24.04 10.40
C SER A 699 28.16 -24.51 11.46
N LEU A 700 28.47 -25.81 11.46
CA LEU A 700 29.45 -26.47 12.32
C LEU A 700 30.70 -26.77 11.51
N THR A 701 31.82 -26.12 11.82
CA THR A 701 33.13 -26.46 11.27
C THR A 701 33.96 -27.12 12.36
N ALA A 702 34.38 -28.36 12.17
CA ALA A 702 35.07 -29.15 13.19
C ALA A 702 36.34 -29.79 12.63
N HIS A 703 37.33 -29.97 13.50
CA HIS A 703 38.64 -30.54 13.22
C HIS A 703 39.04 -31.52 14.32
N ILE A 704 39.75 -32.60 13.99
CA ILE A 704 40.32 -33.51 14.99
C ILE A 704 41.75 -33.10 15.34
N ILE A 705 42.02 -32.98 16.64
CA ILE A 705 43.34 -32.73 17.23
C ILE A 705 43.73 -33.94 18.09
N ARG A 706 44.94 -34.47 17.92
CA ARG A 706 45.49 -35.57 18.72
C ARG A 706 46.39 -35.04 19.84
N GLU A 707 45.82 -34.80 21.02
CA GLU A 707 46.56 -34.47 22.25
C GLU A 707 46.52 -35.67 23.21
N GLY A 708 47.63 -36.42 23.32
CA GLY A 708 47.72 -37.60 24.18
C GLY A 708 46.99 -38.84 23.65
N ASP A 709 46.52 -39.72 24.55
CA ASP A 709 45.97 -41.06 24.23
C ASP A 709 44.48 -41.03 23.79
N GLN A 710 43.87 -39.84 23.63
CA GLN A 710 42.48 -39.69 23.15
C GLN A 710 42.30 -38.53 22.16
N PRO A 711 41.62 -38.74 21.01
CA PRO A 711 41.35 -37.69 20.03
C PRO A 711 40.29 -36.68 20.52
N ILE A 712 40.53 -35.40 20.25
CA ILE A 712 39.67 -34.25 20.61
C ILE A 712 39.15 -33.60 19.33
N ILE A 713 37.88 -33.21 19.31
CA ILE A 713 37.26 -32.41 18.24
C ILE A 713 37.31 -30.95 18.66
N SER A 714 37.93 -30.08 17.88
CA SER A 714 37.90 -28.63 18.04
C SER A 714 37.07 -28.02 16.92
N GLY A 715 36.17 -27.11 17.22
CA GLY A 715 35.30 -26.57 16.18
C GLY A 715 34.60 -25.27 16.53
N VAL A 716 33.89 -24.79 15.53
CA VAL A 716 33.29 -23.47 15.45
C VAL A 716 31.83 -23.62 15.03
N LEU A 717 30.93 -22.93 15.72
CA LEU A 717 29.49 -22.88 15.52
C LEU A 717 29.06 -21.46 15.15
N GLN A 718 28.39 -21.31 14.01
CA GLN A 718 27.89 -20.03 13.53
C GLN A 718 26.41 -20.11 13.14
N ASP A 719 25.60 -19.16 13.59
CA ASP A 719 24.20 -19.02 13.15
C ASP A 719 24.16 -18.39 11.75
N VAL A 720 23.68 -19.15 10.76
CA VAL A 720 23.59 -18.73 9.35
C VAL A 720 22.13 -18.54 8.91
N THR A 721 21.19 -18.48 9.85
CA THR A 721 19.74 -18.43 9.57
C THR A 721 19.33 -17.23 8.72
N THR A 722 19.84 -16.04 9.01
CA THR A 722 19.53 -14.81 8.26
C THR A 722 20.15 -14.85 6.86
N GLN A 723 21.40 -15.26 6.75
CA GLN A 723 22.11 -15.37 5.47
C GLN A 723 21.42 -16.36 4.53
N ARG A 724 21.01 -17.53 5.02
CA ARG A 724 20.27 -18.53 4.23
C ARG A 724 18.89 -18.03 3.78
N ARG A 725 18.18 -17.28 4.62
CA ARG A 725 16.89 -16.66 4.22
C ARG A 725 17.07 -15.65 3.09
N HIS A 726 18.16 -14.88 3.11
CA HIS A 726 18.49 -13.93 2.04
C HIS A 726 18.93 -14.63 0.75
N GLU A 727 19.74 -15.68 0.83
CA GLU A 727 20.12 -16.49 -0.35
C GLU A 727 18.92 -17.16 -1.00
N ALA A 728 18.04 -17.79 -0.22
CA ALA A 728 16.80 -18.39 -0.74
C ALA A 728 15.88 -17.35 -1.39
N ALA A 729 15.78 -16.14 -0.82
CA ALA A 729 15.02 -15.05 -1.42
C ALA A 729 15.64 -14.55 -2.74
N ARG A 730 16.98 -14.56 -2.85
CA ARG A 730 17.70 -14.21 -4.08
C ARG A 730 17.56 -15.29 -5.16
N GLU A 731 17.68 -16.56 -4.80
CA GLU A 731 17.46 -17.69 -5.72
C GLU A 731 16.03 -17.69 -6.26
N ALA A 732 15.02 -17.46 -5.41
CA ALA A 732 13.63 -17.32 -5.84
C ALA A 732 13.40 -16.13 -6.79
N LEU A 733 14.18 -15.05 -6.65
CA LEU A 733 14.14 -13.89 -7.55
C LEU A 733 14.80 -14.19 -8.90
N ILE A 734 15.92 -14.94 -8.88
CA ILE A 734 16.63 -15.41 -10.08
C ILE A 734 15.75 -16.40 -10.87
N GLU A 735 15.10 -17.33 -10.18
CA GLU A 735 14.16 -18.30 -10.75
C GLU A 735 12.95 -17.57 -11.40
N LYS A 736 12.46 -16.49 -10.76
CA LYS A 736 11.42 -15.60 -11.32
C LYS A 736 11.88 -14.80 -12.55
N MET A 737 13.14 -14.36 -12.61
CA MET A 737 13.70 -13.69 -13.79
C MET A 737 13.95 -14.68 -14.94
N GLN A 738 14.41 -15.90 -14.63
CA GLN A 738 14.63 -16.96 -15.61
C GLN A 738 13.33 -17.42 -16.27
N ALA A 739 12.22 -17.46 -15.52
CA ALA A 739 10.87 -17.73 -16.06
C ALA A 739 10.44 -16.72 -17.14
N SER A 740 10.81 -15.44 -17.00
CA SER A 740 10.51 -14.39 -17.99
C SER A 740 11.44 -14.43 -19.21
N LEU A 741 12.64 -15.00 -19.07
CA LEU A 741 13.65 -15.12 -20.13
C LEU A 741 13.49 -16.37 -21.01
N LEU A 742 12.80 -17.42 -20.54
CA LEU A 742 12.56 -18.66 -21.29
C LEU A 742 11.88 -18.44 -22.66
N PHE A 743 11.07 -17.38 -22.79
CA PHE A 743 10.41 -17.00 -24.04
C PHE A 743 11.40 -16.61 -25.16
N LEU A 744 12.45 -15.87 -24.81
CA LEU A 744 13.43 -15.39 -25.78
C LEU A 744 14.18 -16.54 -26.46
N HIS A 745 14.20 -17.73 -25.83
CA HIS A 745 14.87 -18.95 -26.27
C HIS A 745 13.96 -19.92 -27.06
N GLU A 746 12.75 -19.53 -27.46
CA GLU A 746 11.91 -20.35 -28.36
C GLU A 746 12.32 -20.16 -29.85
N PRO A 747 12.26 -21.21 -30.70
CA PRO A 747 12.55 -21.11 -32.13
C PRO A 747 11.46 -20.40 -32.94
N LEU A 748 11.85 -19.66 -33.98
CA LEU A 748 10.94 -18.94 -34.90
C LEU A 748 9.97 -19.83 -35.67
N ALA A 749 10.29 -21.11 -35.89
CA ALA A 749 9.45 -22.07 -36.61
C ALA A 749 8.01 -22.16 -36.07
N ARG A 750 7.80 -21.85 -34.79
CA ARG A 750 6.47 -21.89 -34.13
C ARG A 750 5.60 -20.66 -34.37
N LEU A 751 6.14 -19.61 -35.00
CA LEU A 751 5.50 -18.29 -35.15
C LEU A 751 5.01 -17.97 -36.57
N GLY A 752 5.21 -18.89 -37.52
CA GLY A 752 4.98 -18.63 -38.94
C GLY A 752 3.54 -18.22 -39.27
N ARG A 753 3.40 -17.18 -40.10
CA ARG A 753 2.14 -16.79 -40.76
C ARG A 753 2.18 -17.18 -42.24
N ASP A 754 1.00 -17.31 -42.85
CA ASP A 754 0.84 -17.38 -44.31
C ASP A 754 1.49 -16.17 -44.98
N VAL A 755 2.27 -16.43 -46.01
CA VAL A 755 3.02 -15.42 -46.76
C VAL A 755 2.23 -15.01 -47.99
N LEU A 756 1.94 -13.72 -48.12
CA LEU A 756 1.48 -13.17 -49.40
C LEU A 756 2.69 -13.02 -50.32
N VAL A 757 2.67 -13.73 -51.45
CA VAL A 757 3.70 -13.63 -52.49
C VAL A 757 3.06 -13.05 -53.74
N CYS A 758 3.68 -12.00 -54.29
CA CYS A 758 3.19 -11.30 -55.48
C CYS A 758 4.30 -11.22 -56.53
N ASP A 759 3.90 -11.32 -57.81
CA ASP A 759 4.81 -11.15 -58.94
C ASP A 759 5.36 -9.71 -58.99
N MET A 760 6.62 -9.55 -59.39
CA MET A 760 7.34 -8.28 -59.42
C MET A 760 6.69 -7.18 -60.29
N HIS A 761 5.82 -7.56 -61.23
CA HIS A 761 5.07 -6.64 -62.08
C HIS A 761 3.68 -6.29 -61.54
N THR A 762 3.27 -6.85 -60.39
CA THR A 762 2.00 -6.51 -59.74
C THR A 762 1.93 -5.01 -59.46
N PRO A 763 0.84 -4.30 -59.82
CA PRO A 763 0.68 -2.89 -59.49
C PRO A 763 0.60 -2.63 -57.98
N ALA A 764 1.18 -1.52 -57.50
CA ALA A 764 1.18 -1.15 -56.08
C ALA A 764 -0.23 -1.05 -55.48
N SER A 765 -1.21 -0.55 -56.24
CA SER A 765 -2.62 -0.50 -55.82
C SER A 765 -3.26 -1.87 -55.66
N ALA A 766 -2.90 -2.81 -56.55
CA ALA A 766 -3.40 -4.18 -56.49
C ALA A 766 -2.80 -4.92 -55.29
N LEU A 767 -1.52 -4.69 -55.02
CA LEU A 767 -0.84 -5.20 -53.83
C LEU A 767 -1.48 -4.66 -52.54
N ALA A 768 -1.68 -3.34 -52.43
CA ALA A 768 -2.30 -2.73 -51.26
C ALA A 768 -3.72 -3.29 -51.00
N ARG A 769 -4.49 -3.55 -52.06
CA ARG A 769 -5.80 -4.21 -51.95
C ARG A 769 -5.66 -5.65 -51.45
N GLN A 770 -4.76 -6.45 -52.03
CA GLN A 770 -4.53 -7.83 -51.58
C GLN A 770 -4.04 -7.91 -50.13
N MET A 771 -3.17 -6.98 -49.72
CA MET A 771 -2.71 -6.84 -48.34
C MET A 771 -3.86 -6.51 -47.40
N SER A 772 -4.76 -5.60 -47.81
CA SER A 772 -5.95 -5.22 -47.04
C SER A 772 -6.97 -6.37 -46.93
N GLU A 773 -7.26 -7.06 -48.03
CA GLU A 773 -8.20 -8.19 -48.08
C GLU A 773 -7.73 -9.37 -47.24
N ARG A 774 -6.42 -9.66 -47.25
CA ARG A 774 -5.82 -10.74 -46.46
C ARG A 774 -5.39 -10.32 -45.06
N ASN A 775 -5.54 -9.05 -44.71
CA ASN A 775 -5.13 -8.46 -43.44
C ASN A 775 -3.66 -8.77 -43.08
N VAL A 776 -2.76 -8.55 -44.04
CA VAL A 776 -1.30 -8.74 -43.88
C VAL A 776 -0.57 -7.41 -44.03
N THR A 777 0.49 -7.22 -43.24
CA THR A 777 1.27 -5.95 -43.20
C THR A 777 2.49 -5.94 -44.14
N ALA A 778 2.75 -7.07 -44.80
CA ALA A 778 3.85 -7.22 -45.73
C ALA A 778 3.58 -8.31 -46.78
N ALA A 779 4.22 -8.19 -47.93
CA ALA A 779 4.19 -9.16 -49.01
C ALA A 779 5.58 -9.38 -49.60
N LEU A 780 5.90 -10.62 -49.94
CA LEU A 780 7.12 -10.96 -50.65
C LEU A 780 6.94 -10.71 -52.15
N VAL A 781 7.99 -10.20 -52.77
CA VAL A 781 8.05 -9.94 -54.22
C VAL A 781 8.87 -11.03 -54.88
N SER A 782 8.29 -11.73 -55.85
CA SER A 782 8.96 -12.81 -56.59
C SER A 782 9.07 -12.51 -58.09
N SER A 783 10.07 -13.13 -58.72
CA SER A 783 10.20 -13.22 -60.18
C SER A 783 10.40 -14.70 -60.53
N GLY A 784 9.36 -15.35 -61.04
CA GLY A 784 9.34 -16.82 -61.17
C GLY A 784 9.47 -17.48 -59.80
N ASP A 785 10.40 -18.44 -59.67
CA ASP A 785 10.62 -19.21 -58.43
C ASP A 785 11.54 -18.50 -57.42
N THR A 786 12.06 -17.31 -57.73
CA THR A 786 13.00 -16.59 -56.86
C THR A 786 12.33 -15.41 -56.15
N THR A 787 12.46 -15.34 -54.82
CA THR A 787 12.05 -14.19 -54.01
C THR A 787 13.10 -13.08 -54.04
N LEU A 788 12.74 -11.90 -54.53
CA LEU A 788 13.63 -10.76 -54.75
C LEU A 788 13.65 -9.75 -53.60
N GLY A 789 12.52 -9.55 -52.92
CA GLY A 789 12.37 -8.50 -51.92
C GLY A 789 11.05 -8.57 -51.15
N ILE A 790 10.76 -7.53 -50.38
CA ILE A 790 9.55 -7.39 -49.57
C ILE A 790 8.96 -5.98 -49.73
N VAL A 791 7.63 -5.87 -49.72
CA VAL A 791 6.92 -4.60 -49.63
C VAL A 791 6.10 -4.60 -48.34
N THR A 792 6.20 -3.54 -47.55
CA THR A 792 5.51 -3.38 -46.26
C THR A 792 4.58 -2.16 -46.27
N ASP A 793 3.72 -2.03 -45.25
CA ASP A 793 2.90 -0.82 -45.04
C ASP A 793 3.75 0.46 -44.96
N HIS A 794 4.99 0.34 -44.48
CA HIS A 794 5.94 1.45 -44.47
C HIS A 794 6.32 1.85 -45.89
N ASP A 795 6.69 0.89 -46.75
CA ASP A 795 7.09 1.15 -48.14
C ASP A 795 5.93 1.75 -48.96
N LEU A 796 4.69 1.27 -48.76
CA LEU A 796 3.51 1.86 -49.39
C LEU A 796 3.32 3.33 -48.96
N ARG A 797 3.46 3.62 -47.67
CA ARG A 797 3.32 5.00 -47.17
C ARG A 797 4.45 5.92 -47.61
N THR A 798 5.70 5.47 -47.56
CA THR A 798 6.85 6.32 -47.86
C THR A 798 7.05 6.47 -49.36
N ARG A 799 7.04 5.38 -50.11
CA ARG A 799 7.39 5.39 -51.53
C ARG A 799 6.19 5.61 -52.44
N VAL A 800 5.00 5.09 -52.10
CA VAL A 800 3.81 5.34 -52.92
C VAL A 800 3.16 6.67 -52.56
N LEU A 801 2.81 6.87 -51.28
CA LEU A 801 2.07 8.06 -50.87
C LEU A 801 2.95 9.31 -50.70
N ALA A 802 4.09 9.22 -49.99
CA ALA A 802 4.88 10.42 -49.71
C ALA A 802 5.70 10.90 -50.92
N GLU A 803 6.22 9.97 -51.74
CA GLU A 803 6.98 10.29 -52.96
C GLU A 803 6.10 10.43 -54.22
N ASN A 804 4.78 10.29 -54.09
CA ASN A 804 3.81 10.36 -55.20
C ASN A 804 4.11 9.39 -56.36
N VAL A 805 4.62 8.19 -56.08
CA VAL A 805 4.77 7.16 -57.11
C VAL A 805 3.38 6.74 -57.61
N PRO A 806 3.16 6.63 -58.94
CA PRO A 806 1.87 6.23 -59.50
C PRO A 806 1.38 4.91 -58.90
N ALA A 807 0.09 4.83 -58.59
CA ALA A 807 -0.49 3.66 -57.94
C ALA A 807 -0.47 2.39 -58.82
N ASP A 808 -0.32 2.56 -60.14
CA ASP A 808 -0.15 1.50 -61.12
C ASP A 808 1.32 1.07 -61.31
N ALA A 809 2.28 1.73 -60.65
CA ALA A 809 3.69 1.37 -60.71
C ALA A 809 3.91 -0.07 -60.22
N PRO A 810 4.79 -0.83 -60.88
CA PRO A 810 5.05 -2.22 -60.53
C PRO A 810 5.81 -2.31 -59.20
N ILE A 811 5.44 -3.26 -58.35
CA ILE A 811 5.90 -3.35 -56.96
C ILE A 811 7.41 -3.51 -56.78
N HIS A 812 8.15 -4.00 -57.78
CA HIS A 812 9.61 -4.06 -57.71
C HIS A 812 10.29 -2.69 -57.65
N THR A 813 9.60 -1.62 -58.06
CA THR A 813 10.11 -0.25 -57.97
C THR A 813 10.03 0.32 -56.55
N ILE A 814 9.15 -0.24 -55.71
CA ILE A 814 8.92 0.21 -54.33
C ILE A 814 9.34 -0.82 -53.29
N MET A 815 9.79 -2.01 -53.69
CA MET A 815 10.21 -3.07 -52.75
C MET A 815 11.52 -2.74 -52.03
N SER A 816 11.65 -3.24 -50.82
CA SER A 816 12.91 -3.27 -50.09
C SER A 816 13.69 -4.54 -50.44
N SER A 817 14.93 -4.37 -50.91
CA SER A 817 15.84 -5.43 -51.35
C SER A 817 17.30 -5.04 -51.01
N PRO A 818 18.18 -5.97 -50.61
CA PRO A 818 17.97 -7.42 -50.49
C PRO A 818 17.06 -7.82 -49.33
N LEU A 819 16.35 -8.95 -49.48
CA LEU A 819 15.47 -9.49 -48.45
C LEU A 819 16.26 -9.84 -47.19
N SER A 820 15.85 -9.32 -46.03
CA SER A 820 16.44 -9.67 -44.73
C SER A 820 15.91 -11.01 -44.26
N LYS A 821 16.81 -12.01 -44.13
CA LYS A 821 16.48 -13.40 -43.82
C LYS A 821 17.00 -13.84 -42.44
N ILE A 822 16.32 -14.82 -41.85
CA ILE A 822 16.73 -15.51 -40.62
C ILE A 822 16.33 -17.00 -40.66
N PRO A 823 17.14 -17.93 -40.16
CA PRO A 823 16.79 -19.36 -40.10
C PRO A 823 15.56 -19.65 -39.22
N GLU A 824 14.76 -20.66 -39.59
CA GLU A 824 13.58 -21.10 -38.81
C GLU A 824 13.88 -21.60 -37.40
N ASN A 825 15.10 -22.10 -37.17
CA ASN A 825 15.57 -22.55 -35.87
C ASN A 825 16.19 -21.43 -35.02
N ALA A 826 16.32 -20.21 -35.56
CA ALA A 826 16.82 -19.08 -34.82
C ALA A 826 15.86 -18.72 -33.68
N LEU A 827 16.43 -18.18 -32.62
CA LEU A 827 15.69 -17.84 -31.40
C LEU A 827 15.03 -16.48 -31.52
N ILE A 828 13.96 -16.25 -30.77
CA ILE A 828 13.20 -15.00 -30.85
C ILE A 828 14.03 -13.77 -30.50
N TYR A 829 14.95 -13.87 -29.52
CA TYR A 829 15.86 -12.75 -29.24
C TYR A 829 16.79 -12.46 -30.43
N GLU A 830 17.25 -13.49 -31.15
CA GLU A 830 18.11 -13.34 -32.31
C GLU A 830 17.37 -12.62 -33.44
N ALA A 831 16.06 -12.89 -33.59
CA ALA A 831 15.21 -12.18 -34.53
C ALA A 831 15.02 -10.70 -34.16
N LEU A 832 14.80 -10.39 -32.88
CA LEU A 832 14.66 -9.02 -32.40
C LEU A 832 15.95 -8.22 -32.56
N VAL A 833 17.09 -8.81 -32.20
CA VAL A 833 18.41 -8.20 -32.40
C VAL A 833 18.66 -7.95 -33.88
N ARG A 834 18.37 -8.93 -34.74
CA ARG A 834 18.57 -8.79 -36.19
C ARG A 834 17.65 -7.76 -36.85
N MET A 835 16.43 -7.58 -36.33
CA MET A 835 15.52 -6.50 -36.74
C MET A 835 16.09 -5.13 -36.39
N GLU A 836 16.61 -4.96 -35.17
CA GLU A 836 17.22 -3.72 -34.70
C GLU A 836 18.49 -3.38 -35.48
N GLU A 837 19.41 -4.35 -35.61
CA GLU A 837 20.67 -4.21 -36.37
C GLU A 837 20.45 -3.79 -37.83
N LYS A 838 19.41 -4.31 -38.46
CA LYS A 838 19.08 -4.03 -39.86
C LYS A 838 18.13 -2.83 -40.02
N GLY A 839 17.58 -2.30 -38.94
CA GLY A 839 16.56 -1.25 -38.96
C GLY A 839 15.26 -1.67 -39.67
N VAL A 840 14.95 -2.98 -39.70
CA VAL A 840 13.79 -3.54 -40.39
C VAL A 840 12.76 -4.05 -39.39
N ARG A 841 11.48 -3.93 -39.73
CA ARG A 841 10.38 -4.40 -38.85
C ARG A 841 9.90 -5.81 -39.18
N HIS A 842 10.34 -6.37 -40.31
CA HIS A 842 9.95 -7.67 -40.82
C HIS A 842 11.18 -8.47 -41.21
N LEU A 843 11.19 -9.77 -40.92
CA LEU A 843 12.21 -10.73 -41.33
C LEU A 843 11.56 -11.90 -42.07
N ALA A 844 12.19 -12.34 -43.16
CA ALA A 844 11.82 -13.56 -43.84
C ALA A 844 12.47 -14.76 -43.14
N VAL A 845 11.69 -15.78 -42.84
CA VAL A 845 12.15 -17.00 -42.20
C VAL A 845 12.49 -18.03 -43.27
N GLU A 846 13.71 -18.54 -43.26
CA GLU A 846 14.18 -19.56 -44.20
C GLU A 846 14.26 -20.95 -43.55
N ASP A 847 13.82 -21.97 -44.27
CA ASP A 847 14.02 -23.36 -43.86
C ASP A 847 15.47 -23.83 -44.10
N ARG A 848 15.76 -25.08 -43.74
CA ARG A 848 17.08 -25.69 -43.91
C ARG A 848 17.54 -25.77 -45.37
N ASP A 849 16.61 -25.74 -46.32
CA ASP A 849 16.89 -25.80 -47.76
C ASP A 849 17.01 -24.39 -48.38
N GLY A 850 16.95 -23.33 -47.56
CA GLY A 850 17.11 -21.94 -47.96
C GLY A 850 15.84 -21.33 -48.59
N LYS A 851 14.70 -22.00 -48.48
CA LYS A 851 13.42 -21.53 -48.99
C LYS A 851 12.71 -20.68 -47.92
N ILE A 852 12.09 -19.58 -48.34
CA ILE A 852 11.33 -18.73 -47.43
C ILE A 852 10.00 -19.41 -47.08
N VAL A 853 9.82 -19.74 -45.80
CA VAL A 853 8.64 -20.42 -45.28
C VAL A 853 7.64 -19.49 -44.59
N SER A 854 8.12 -18.38 -43.99
CA SER A 854 7.23 -17.40 -43.35
C SER A 854 7.84 -16.00 -43.28
N VAL A 855 7.06 -15.00 -42.87
CA VAL A 855 7.54 -13.65 -42.55
C VAL A 855 7.08 -13.30 -41.13
N VAL A 856 8.02 -12.86 -40.29
CA VAL A 856 7.77 -12.45 -38.90
C VAL A 856 7.97 -10.95 -38.75
N ASP A 857 7.16 -10.30 -37.91
CA ASP A 857 7.24 -8.87 -37.62
C ASP A 857 7.53 -8.60 -36.14
N ASN A 858 8.17 -7.47 -35.84
CA ASN A 858 8.52 -7.02 -34.48
C ASN A 858 7.32 -7.13 -33.50
N LYS A 859 6.14 -6.68 -33.92
CA LYS A 859 4.96 -6.66 -33.06
C LYS A 859 4.53 -8.08 -32.71
N SER A 860 4.64 -9.02 -33.66
CA SER A 860 4.39 -10.44 -33.44
C SER A 860 5.41 -11.10 -32.50
N LEU A 861 6.68 -10.70 -32.57
CA LEU A 861 7.74 -11.22 -31.69
C LEU A 861 7.60 -10.69 -30.25
N ILE A 862 7.27 -9.41 -30.06
CA ILE A 862 7.12 -8.81 -28.71
C ILE A 862 5.83 -9.26 -28.02
N GLN A 863 4.77 -9.56 -28.79
CA GLN A 863 3.47 -9.92 -28.23
C GLN A 863 3.36 -11.38 -27.77
N PHE A 864 4.37 -12.24 -27.90
CA PHE A 864 4.15 -13.69 -27.70
C PHE A 864 3.81 -14.11 -26.27
N GLN A 865 4.22 -13.37 -25.23
CA GLN A 865 3.69 -13.55 -23.87
C GLN A 865 2.15 -13.34 -23.81
N ARG A 866 1.57 -12.66 -24.80
CA ARG A 866 0.13 -12.43 -25.03
C ARG A 866 -0.47 -13.31 -26.16
N TYR A 867 0.32 -14.09 -26.91
CA TYR A 867 -0.17 -14.82 -28.10
C TYR A 867 -1.07 -16.01 -27.76
N GLY A 868 -0.87 -16.70 -26.63
CA GLY A 868 -1.73 -17.81 -26.25
C GLY A 868 -3.21 -17.41 -26.20
N ALA A 869 -3.50 -16.22 -25.67
CA ALA A 869 -4.87 -15.70 -25.55
C ALA A 869 -5.48 -15.26 -26.89
N ILE A 870 -4.69 -14.53 -27.69
CA ILE A 870 -5.15 -13.94 -28.95
C ILE A 870 -5.33 -15.02 -30.01
N VAL A 871 -4.40 -15.99 -30.08
CA VAL A 871 -4.53 -17.15 -30.96
C VAL A 871 -5.73 -17.98 -30.54
N LEU A 872 -5.91 -18.23 -29.24
CA LEU A 872 -7.04 -19.00 -28.75
C LEU A 872 -8.37 -18.33 -29.02
N ALA A 873 -8.49 -17.02 -28.77
CA ALA A 873 -9.68 -16.24 -29.11
C ALA A 873 -9.96 -16.31 -30.62
N ARG A 874 -8.92 -16.19 -31.47
CA ARG A 874 -9.07 -16.30 -32.93
C ARG A 874 -9.54 -17.70 -33.36
N GLU A 875 -8.97 -18.76 -32.79
CA GLU A 875 -9.39 -20.14 -33.06
C GLU A 875 -10.84 -20.38 -32.64
N ILE A 876 -11.23 -19.91 -31.45
CA ILE A 876 -12.62 -19.93 -30.98
C ILE A 876 -13.54 -19.17 -31.94
N SER A 877 -13.17 -17.96 -32.36
CA SER A 877 -14.00 -17.14 -33.27
C SER A 877 -14.22 -17.78 -34.65
N ARG A 878 -13.33 -18.69 -35.06
CA ARG A 878 -13.38 -19.39 -36.36
C ARG A 878 -13.96 -20.79 -36.27
N ALA A 879 -14.19 -21.31 -35.06
CA ALA A 879 -14.70 -22.65 -34.84
C ALA A 879 -16.02 -22.87 -35.58
N VAL A 880 -16.15 -23.98 -36.30
CA VAL A 880 -17.31 -24.22 -37.18
C VAL A 880 -18.49 -24.87 -36.46
N ASN A 881 -18.29 -25.35 -35.22
CA ASN A 881 -19.32 -25.98 -34.41
C ASN A 881 -19.03 -25.82 -32.90
N THR A 882 -20.00 -26.18 -32.06
CA THR A 882 -19.92 -26.06 -30.59
C THR A 882 -18.83 -26.94 -29.96
N GLU A 883 -18.51 -28.08 -30.58
CA GLU A 883 -17.49 -29.00 -30.11
C GLU A 883 -16.08 -28.40 -30.25
N GLU A 884 -15.78 -27.81 -31.41
CA GLU A 884 -14.50 -27.11 -31.65
C GLU A 884 -14.36 -25.87 -30.77
N VAL A 885 -15.46 -25.16 -30.49
CA VAL A 885 -15.48 -24.07 -29.50
C VAL A 885 -15.05 -24.59 -28.12
N ALA A 886 -15.63 -25.70 -27.65
CA ALA A 886 -15.32 -26.28 -26.35
C ALA A 886 -13.86 -26.81 -26.27
N GLN A 887 -13.39 -27.48 -27.31
CA GLN A 887 -12.01 -27.98 -27.40
C GLN A 887 -10.99 -26.84 -27.32
N ASN A 888 -11.24 -25.73 -28.01
CA ASN A 888 -10.38 -24.56 -27.92
C ASN A 888 -10.50 -23.90 -26.53
N ALA A 889 -11.72 -23.66 -26.02
CA ALA A 889 -11.90 -23.07 -24.69
C ALA A 889 -11.19 -23.86 -23.57
N ALA A 890 -11.10 -25.19 -23.66
CA ALA A 890 -10.41 -26.04 -22.69
C ALA A 890 -8.90 -25.73 -22.54
N ARG A 891 -8.26 -25.13 -23.57
CA ARG A 891 -6.84 -24.74 -23.54
C ARG A 891 -6.56 -23.49 -22.68
N THR A 892 -7.61 -22.88 -22.11
CA THR A 892 -7.51 -21.72 -21.23
C THR A 892 -6.78 -22.03 -19.92
N SER A 893 -7.06 -23.16 -19.27
CA SER A 893 -6.47 -23.50 -17.96
C SER A 893 -4.94 -23.64 -18.00
N PRO A 894 -4.33 -24.36 -18.98
CA PRO A 894 -2.88 -24.39 -19.15
C PRO A 894 -2.27 -23.01 -19.38
N LEU A 895 -2.93 -22.13 -20.14
CA LEU A 895 -2.44 -20.79 -20.43
C LEU A 895 -2.44 -19.90 -19.18
N VAL A 896 -3.50 -19.95 -18.38
CA VAL A 896 -3.62 -19.23 -17.11
C VAL A 896 -2.51 -19.66 -16.14
N LYS A 897 -2.18 -20.96 -16.12
CA LYS A 897 -1.04 -21.48 -15.37
C LYS A 897 0.28 -20.88 -15.81
N THR A 898 0.59 -20.91 -17.10
CA THR A 898 1.85 -20.33 -17.61
C THR A 898 1.99 -18.85 -17.24
N LEU A 899 0.90 -18.08 -17.29
CA LEU A 899 0.91 -16.67 -16.90
C LEU A 899 1.12 -16.45 -15.41
N LEU A 900 0.48 -17.27 -14.56
CA LEU A 900 0.63 -17.16 -13.10
C LEU A 900 2.00 -17.62 -12.61
N ASP A 901 2.56 -18.67 -13.21
CA ASP A 901 3.95 -19.12 -12.97
C ASP A 901 4.95 -18.03 -13.36
N SER A 902 4.62 -17.23 -14.39
CA SER A 902 5.41 -16.07 -14.82
C SER A 902 5.18 -14.80 -13.98
N SER A 903 4.50 -14.91 -12.84
CA SER A 903 4.16 -13.79 -11.94
C SER A 903 3.37 -12.65 -12.63
N ALA A 904 2.55 -12.97 -13.63
CA ALA A 904 1.67 -11.99 -14.26
C ALA A 904 0.70 -11.40 -13.21
N ARG A 905 0.45 -10.08 -13.31
CA ARG A 905 -0.54 -9.42 -12.44
C ARG A 905 -1.92 -10.07 -12.64
N PRO A 906 -2.69 -10.33 -11.55
CA PRO A 906 -4.00 -10.98 -11.62
C PRO A 906 -4.96 -10.32 -12.62
N ARG A 907 -4.98 -8.98 -12.67
CA ARG A 907 -5.78 -8.21 -13.62
C ARG A 907 -5.55 -8.60 -15.09
N HIS A 908 -4.32 -8.91 -15.49
CA HIS A 908 -4.05 -9.33 -16.87
C HIS A 908 -4.60 -10.74 -17.15
N VAL A 909 -4.57 -11.62 -16.15
CA VAL A 909 -5.11 -12.98 -16.23
C VAL A 909 -6.63 -12.96 -16.31
N THR A 910 -7.31 -12.16 -15.48
CA THR A 910 -8.77 -12.03 -15.51
C THR A 910 -9.27 -11.37 -16.80
N ASN A 911 -8.56 -10.35 -17.30
CA ASN A 911 -8.90 -9.72 -18.59
C ASN A 911 -8.75 -10.71 -19.76
N MET A 912 -7.71 -11.53 -19.75
CA MET A 912 -7.54 -12.61 -20.71
C MET A 912 -8.70 -13.61 -20.64
N LEU A 913 -9.01 -14.11 -19.45
CA LEU A 913 -10.12 -15.02 -19.21
C LEU A 913 -11.44 -14.44 -19.71
N ALA A 914 -11.66 -13.14 -19.47
CA ALA A 914 -12.85 -12.44 -19.91
C ALA A 914 -12.93 -12.27 -21.42
N SER A 915 -11.82 -11.99 -22.09
CA SER A 915 -11.76 -11.93 -23.54
C SER A 915 -12.05 -13.28 -24.18
N ILE A 916 -11.49 -14.37 -23.64
CA ILE A 916 -11.73 -15.73 -24.14
C ILE A 916 -13.20 -16.09 -23.94
N CYS A 917 -13.76 -15.87 -22.75
CA CYS A 917 -15.16 -16.15 -22.47
C CYS A 917 -16.09 -15.35 -23.39
N ALA A 918 -15.84 -14.06 -23.59
CA ALA A 918 -16.64 -13.23 -24.49
C ALA A 918 -16.61 -13.78 -25.93
N THR A 919 -15.43 -14.14 -26.43
CA THR A 919 -15.28 -14.72 -27.77
C THR A 919 -15.99 -16.06 -27.91
N THR A 920 -15.95 -16.91 -26.88
CA THR A 920 -16.71 -18.15 -26.79
C THR A 920 -18.21 -17.89 -26.85
N THR A 921 -18.71 -16.96 -26.04
CA THR A 921 -20.13 -16.59 -26.03
C THR A 921 -20.57 -16.03 -27.38
N GLU A 922 -19.83 -15.08 -27.95
CA GLU A 922 -20.11 -14.49 -29.26
C GLU A 922 -20.20 -15.56 -30.35
N ARG A 923 -19.24 -16.50 -30.38
CA ARG A 923 -19.26 -17.56 -31.40
C ARG A 923 -20.43 -18.52 -31.21
N LEU A 924 -20.74 -18.89 -29.96
CA LEU A 924 -21.90 -19.75 -29.67
C LEU A 924 -23.22 -19.07 -30.05
N VAL A 925 -23.34 -17.76 -29.84
CA VAL A 925 -24.51 -16.99 -30.30
C VAL A 925 -24.60 -17.02 -31.82
N GLN A 926 -23.50 -16.77 -32.54
CA GLN A 926 -23.46 -16.84 -34.01
C GLN A 926 -23.87 -18.22 -34.53
N LEU A 927 -23.25 -19.29 -34.03
CA LEU A 927 -23.57 -20.68 -34.40
C LEU A 927 -25.04 -21.03 -34.11
N SER A 928 -25.59 -20.48 -33.03
CA SER A 928 -27.00 -20.69 -32.68
C SER A 928 -27.94 -19.92 -33.60
N ILE A 929 -27.60 -18.70 -34.02
CA ILE A 929 -28.35 -17.94 -35.03
C ILE A 929 -28.27 -18.64 -36.40
N GLU A 930 -27.10 -19.13 -36.79
CA GLU A 930 -26.92 -19.91 -38.03
C GLU A 930 -27.86 -21.14 -38.07
N ALA A 931 -28.09 -21.78 -36.91
CA ALA A 931 -28.99 -22.93 -36.77
C ALA A 931 -30.48 -22.56 -36.68
N LEU A 932 -30.84 -21.46 -36.01
CA LEU A 932 -32.23 -21.06 -35.74
C LEU A 932 -32.82 -20.16 -36.83
N GLY A 933 -32.00 -19.53 -37.65
CA GLY A 933 -32.40 -18.51 -38.62
C GLY A 933 -32.23 -17.08 -38.10
N LYS A 934 -32.68 -16.09 -38.88
CA LYS A 934 -32.49 -14.68 -38.52
C LYS A 934 -33.31 -14.30 -37.27
N PRO A 935 -32.75 -13.54 -36.30
CA PRO A 935 -33.49 -13.11 -35.13
C PRO A 935 -34.69 -12.22 -35.49
N PRO A 936 -35.84 -12.35 -34.78
CA PRO A 936 -37.09 -11.63 -35.08
C PRO A 936 -37.09 -10.16 -34.61
N ALA A 937 -36.10 -9.75 -33.82
CA ALA A 937 -35.88 -8.37 -33.39
C ALA A 937 -34.38 -8.12 -33.12
N PRO A 938 -33.91 -6.87 -33.13
CA PRO A 938 -32.61 -6.52 -32.54
C PRO A 938 -32.56 -6.94 -31.07
N PHE A 939 -31.43 -7.48 -30.63
CA PHE A 939 -31.26 -7.95 -29.27
C PHE A 939 -29.82 -7.74 -28.77
N ALA A 940 -29.65 -7.83 -27.46
CA ALA A 940 -28.38 -7.82 -26.77
C ALA A 940 -28.29 -9.06 -25.87
N PHE A 941 -27.24 -9.85 -26.05
CA PHE A 941 -26.83 -10.85 -25.08
C PHE A 941 -25.92 -10.17 -24.05
N ILE A 942 -26.35 -10.17 -22.78
CA ILE A 942 -25.67 -9.47 -21.69
C ILE A 942 -25.01 -10.47 -20.74
N ALA A 943 -23.84 -10.11 -20.23
CA ALA A 943 -23.19 -10.73 -19.09
C ALA A 943 -23.39 -9.88 -17.85
N MET A 944 -23.46 -10.53 -16.69
CA MET A 944 -23.71 -9.93 -15.39
C MET A 944 -22.72 -10.49 -14.36
N GLY A 945 -22.77 -9.99 -13.12
CA GLY A 945 -21.92 -10.49 -12.05
C GLY A 945 -20.42 -10.43 -12.41
N SER A 946 -19.68 -11.49 -12.09
CA SER A 946 -18.22 -11.52 -12.32
C SER A 946 -17.82 -11.47 -13.81
N GLN A 947 -18.67 -11.98 -14.71
CA GLN A 947 -18.45 -11.88 -16.15
C GLN A 947 -18.72 -10.46 -16.68
N GLY A 948 -19.74 -9.80 -16.14
CA GLY A 948 -20.07 -8.41 -16.43
C GLY A 948 -18.98 -7.43 -15.99
N ARG A 949 -18.35 -7.69 -14.83
CA ARG A 949 -17.19 -6.95 -14.32
C ARG A 949 -15.85 -7.35 -14.95
N GLN A 950 -15.81 -8.40 -15.77
CA GLN A 950 -14.58 -8.95 -16.37
C GLN A 950 -13.55 -9.47 -15.33
N GLU A 951 -14.03 -9.92 -14.17
CA GLU A 951 -13.23 -10.40 -13.02
C GLU A 951 -13.35 -11.92 -12.82
N GLN A 952 -13.72 -12.62 -13.89
CA GLN A 952 -13.92 -14.07 -13.87
C GLN A 952 -12.60 -14.83 -13.67
N THR A 953 -12.72 -16.01 -13.06
CA THR A 953 -11.60 -16.90 -12.72
C THR A 953 -11.85 -18.29 -13.31
N LEU A 954 -11.02 -19.29 -12.98
CA LEU A 954 -11.21 -20.66 -13.48
C LEU A 954 -12.46 -21.35 -12.88
N VAL A 955 -12.98 -20.83 -11.77
CA VAL A 955 -14.31 -21.17 -11.22
C VAL A 955 -15.24 -19.99 -11.45
N THR A 956 -16.08 -20.06 -12.48
CA THR A 956 -17.08 -19.03 -12.75
C THR A 956 -18.35 -19.68 -13.29
N ASP A 957 -19.46 -19.39 -12.63
CA ASP A 957 -20.82 -19.69 -13.04
C ASP A 957 -21.28 -18.76 -14.17
N GLN A 958 -22.27 -19.22 -14.94
CA GLN A 958 -22.88 -18.42 -16.00
C GLN A 958 -23.90 -17.41 -15.43
N ASP A 959 -23.57 -16.12 -15.48
CA ASP A 959 -24.50 -15.04 -15.17
C ASP A 959 -24.80 -14.23 -16.45
N ASN A 960 -25.88 -14.57 -17.17
CA ASN A 960 -26.21 -13.96 -18.45
C ASN A 960 -27.72 -13.81 -18.70
N GLY A 961 -28.06 -13.00 -19.70
CA GLY A 961 -29.45 -12.68 -20.06
C GLY A 961 -29.58 -12.15 -21.49
N ILE A 962 -30.81 -12.06 -21.98
CA ILE A 962 -31.15 -11.47 -23.28
C ILE A 962 -32.11 -10.30 -23.09
N ILE A 963 -31.79 -9.18 -23.73
CA ILE A 963 -32.67 -8.03 -23.90
C ILE A 963 -33.01 -7.93 -25.38
N PHE A 964 -34.28 -7.97 -25.74
CA PHE A 964 -34.69 -7.75 -27.14
C PHE A 964 -35.58 -6.51 -27.30
N ALA A 965 -35.49 -5.87 -28.46
CA ALA A 965 -36.30 -4.71 -28.79
C ALA A 965 -37.79 -5.08 -28.90
N PRO A 966 -38.71 -4.16 -28.58
CA PRO A 966 -40.15 -4.38 -28.79
C PRO A 966 -40.44 -4.81 -30.23
N THR A 967 -41.24 -5.86 -30.40
CA THR A 967 -41.59 -6.41 -31.70
C THR A 967 -43.04 -6.85 -31.75
N THR A 968 -43.62 -6.83 -32.95
CA THR A 968 -44.98 -7.33 -33.21
C THR A 968 -45.01 -8.85 -33.44
N ASP A 969 -43.85 -9.51 -33.52
CA ASP A 969 -43.76 -10.96 -33.68
C ASP A 969 -44.03 -11.67 -32.34
N THR A 970 -45.16 -12.37 -32.25
CA THR A 970 -45.58 -13.11 -31.05
C THR A 970 -44.66 -14.30 -30.71
N ASN A 971 -43.82 -14.75 -31.65
CA ASN A 971 -42.88 -15.84 -31.43
C ASN A 971 -41.50 -15.37 -30.95
N ALA A 972 -41.26 -14.06 -30.84
CA ALA A 972 -39.94 -13.52 -30.51
C ALA A 972 -39.38 -14.04 -29.19
N GLU A 973 -40.19 -14.08 -28.13
CA GLU A 973 -39.78 -14.63 -26.83
C GLU A 973 -39.38 -16.10 -26.93
N SER A 974 -40.14 -16.89 -27.70
CA SER A 974 -39.83 -18.31 -27.92
C SER A 974 -38.51 -18.51 -28.67
N TYR A 975 -38.24 -17.68 -29.68
CA TYR A 975 -36.98 -17.71 -30.43
C TYR A 975 -35.79 -17.40 -29.52
N PHE A 976 -35.86 -16.30 -28.76
CA PHE A 976 -34.76 -15.88 -27.89
C PHE A 976 -34.54 -16.83 -26.71
N ARG A 977 -35.60 -17.49 -26.22
CA ARG A 977 -35.48 -18.53 -25.19
C ARG A 977 -34.70 -19.74 -25.71
N VAL A 978 -35.01 -20.21 -26.91
CA VAL A 978 -34.27 -21.33 -27.53
C VAL A 978 -32.83 -20.92 -27.87
N LEU A 979 -32.62 -19.67 -28.30
CA LEU A 979 -31.28 -19.12 -28.48
C LEU A 979 -30.48 -19.14 -27.16
N GLY A 980 -31.08 -18.64 -26.07
CA GLY A 980 -30.47 -18.63 -24.74
C GLY A 980 -30.13 -20.04 -24.24
N GLU A 981 -31.03 -21.00 -24.40
CA GLU A 981 -30.82 -22.41 -24.06
C GLU A 981 -29.60 -23.00 -24.78
N ARG A 982 -29.51 -22.85 -26.11
CA ARG A 982 -28.39 -23.37 -26.90
C ARG A 982 -27.05 -22.74 -26.52
N VAL A 983 -27.03 -21.43 -26.25
CA VAL A 983 -25.81 -20.72 -25.85
C VAL A 983 -25.37 -21.16 -24.45
N CYS A 984 -26.28 -21.28 -23.50
CA CYS A 984 -25.98 -21.74 -22.14
C CYS A 984 -25.47 -23.18 -22.10
N GLU A 985 -26.05 -24.08 -22.90
CA GLU A 985 -25.57 -25.45 -23.08
C GLU A 985 -24.19 -25.49 -23.72
N GLY A 986 -23.95 -24.69 -24.76
CA GLY A 986 -22.65 -24.57 -25.41
C GLY A 986 -21.56 -24.06 -24.46
N LEU A 987 -21.89 -23.08 -23.61
CA LEU A 987 -20.99 -22.57 -22.57
C LEU A 987 -20.71 -23.64 -21.50
N ALA A 988 -21.71 -24.42 -21.11
CA ALA A 988 -21.53 -25.54 -20.19
C ALA A 988 -20.58 -26.60 -20.77
N HIS A 989 -20.73 -26.91 -22.06
CA HIS A 989 -19.82 -27.82 -22.77
C HIS A 989 -18.40 -27.27 -22.89
N ALA A 990 -18.25 -25.95 -23.03
CA ALA A 990 -16.96 -25.25 -23.05
C ALA A 990 -16.30 -25.09 -21.66
N GLY A 991 -16.90 -25.64 -20.59
CA GLY A 991 -16.33 -25.62 -19.24
C GLY A 991 -16.85 -24.53 -18.31
N TYR A 992 -17.88 -23.78 -18.71
CA TYR A 992 -18.54 -22.75 -17.88
C TYR A 992 -19.82 -23.32 -17.24
N PRO A 993 -19.80 -23.76 -15.97
CA PRO A 993 -20.94 -24.44 -15.35
C PRO A 993 -22.21 -23.58 -15.31
N LEU A 994 -23.36 -24.24 -15.47
CA LEU A 994 -24.68 -23.61 -15.33
C LEU A 994 -24.85 -23.01 -13.93
N CYS A 995 -25.48 -21.83 -13.86
CA CYS A 995 -25.73 -21.14 -12.59
C CYS A 995 -26.83 -21.85 -11.79
N ARG A 996 -26.53 -22.15 -10.51
CA ARG A 996 -27.47 -22.81 -9.59
C ARG A 996 -28.68 -21.94 -9.23
N GLY A 997 -28.50 -20.62 -9.23
CA GLY A 997 -29.58 -19.65 -9.01
C GLY A 997 -30.46 -19.42 -10.24
N GLY A 998 -30.15 -20.06 -11.37
CA GLY A 998 -30.93 -19.94 -12.60
C GLY A 998 -30.82 -18.57 -13.29
N VAL A 999 -29.76 -17.79 -13.02
CA VAL A 999 -29.53 -16.47 -13.66
C VAL A 999 -28.90 -16.63 -15.04
N MET A 1000 -29.68 -17.14 -15.98
CA MET A 1000 -29.24 -17.47 -17.33
C MET A 1000 -30.27 -17.08 -18.39
N ALA A 1001 -29.79 -16.75 -19.59
CA ALA A 1001 -30.62 -16.40 -20.75
C ALA A 1001 -31.59 -17.51 -21.19
N SER A 1002 -31.36 -18.75 -20.74
CA SER A 1002 -32.29 -19.87 -20.94
C SER A 1002 -33.58 -19.76 -20.10
N GLN A 1003 -33.57 -18.94 -19.04
CA GLN A 1003 -34.72 -18.78 -18.15
C GLN A 1003 -35.64 -17.64 -18.62
N PRO A 1004 -36.98 -17.81 -18.62
CA PRO A 1004 -37.92 -16.76 -19.06
C PRO A 1004 -37.77 -15.44 -18.30
N ARG A 1005 -37.36 -15.50 -17.03
CA ARG A 1005 -37.14 -14.31 -16.20
C ARG A 1005 -36.01 -13.42 -16.73
N TRP A 1006 -35.05 -13.96 -17.47
CA TRP A 1006 -33.84 -13.27 -17.92
C TRP A 1006 -33.74 -13.17 -19.45
N CYS A 1007 -34.81 -13.52 -20.15
CA CYS A 1007 -34.96 -13.39 -21.60
C CYS A 1007 -36.25 -12.62 -21.86
N ARG A 1008 -36.16 -11.29 -21.93
CA ARG A 1008 -37.33 -10.40 -21.95
C ARG A 1008 -37.13 -9.19 -22.86
N SER A 1009 -38.23 -8.54 -23.20
CA SER A 1009 -38.20 -7.29 -23.95
C SER A 1009 -37.62 -6.16 -23.10
N LEU A 1010 -37.06 -5.12 -23.73
CA LEU A 1010 -36.54 -3.96 -23.00
C LEU A 1010 -37.58 -3.29 -22.08
N PRO A 1011 -38.85 -3.05 -22.51
CA PRO A 1011 -39.89 -2.54 -21.61
C PRO A 1011 -40.16 -3.43 -20.40
N ASP A 1012 -40.18 -4.76 -20.57
CA ASP A 1012 -40.41 -5.70 -19.47
C ASP A 1012 -39.24 -5.71 -18.48
N TRP A 1013 -38.00 -5.57 -18.98
CA TRP A 1013 -36.82 -5.39 -18.15
C TRP A 1013 -36.92 -4.11 -17.31
N ILE A 1014 -37.26 -2.97 -17.94
CA ILE A 1014 -37.41 -1.68 -17.25
C ILE A 1014 -38.52 -1.76 -16.19
N SER A 1015 -39.68 -2.31 -16.54
CA SER A 1015 -40.79 -2.50 -15.59
C SER A 1015 -40.38 -3.39 -14.42
N GLY A 1016 -39.66 -4.49 -14.69
CA GLY A 1016 -39.17 -5.40 -13.66
C GLY A 1016 -38.23 -4.70 -12.67
N PHE A 1017 -37.26 -3.92 -13.16
CA PHE A 1017 -36.35 -3.16 -12.30
C PHE A 1017 -37.06 -2.10 -11.47
N ASN A 1018 -38.01 -1.37 -12.05
CA ASN A 1018 -38.79 -0.38 -11.32
C ASN A 1018 -39.58 -1.02 -10.17
N ASP A 1019 -40.21 -2.17 -10.43
CA ASP A 1019 -40.93 -2.92 -9.40
C ASP A 1019 -39.99 -3.41 -8.30
N TRP A 1020 -38.82 -3.95 -8.66
CA TRP A 1020 -37.85 -4.46 -7.70
C TRP A 1020 -37.23 -3.35 -6.83
N ILE A 1021 -36.93 -2.18 -7.42
CA ILE A 1021 -36.42 -1.02 -6.69
C ILE A 1021 -37.49 -0.45 -5.74
N ARG A 1022 -38.75 -0.35 -6.19
CA ARG A 1022 -39.85 0.21 -5.39
C ARG A 1022 -40.31 -0.70 -4.25
N LYS A 1023 -40.39 -2.02 -4.46
CA LYS A 1023 -40.88 -2.96 -3.43
C LYS A 1023 -39.90 -3.16 -2.28
N SER A 1024 -38.61 -2.93 -2.50
CA SER A 1024 -37.56 -2.88 -1.48
C SER A 1024 -37.57 -4.03 -0.45
N GLU A 1025 -37.85 -5.26 -0.88
CA GLU A 1025 -37.68 -6.42 0.01
C GLU A 1025 -36.19 -6.82 0.11
N PRO A 1026 -35.65 -7.07 1.32
CA PRO A 1026 -34.22 -7.33 1.53
C PRO A 1026 -33.64 -8.48 0.70
N GLN A 1027 -34.44 -9.54 0.44
CA GLN A 1027 -34.00 -10.71 -0.31
C GLN A 1027 -33.92 -10.43 -1.81
N GLU A 1028 -34.89 -9.68 -2.37
CA GLU A 1028 -34.91 -9.34 -3.79
C GLU A 1028 -33.75 -8.39 -4.14
N ILE A 1029 -33.38 -7.46 -3.26
CA ILE A 1029 -32.25 -6.53 -3.50
C ILE A 1029 -30.89 -7.24 -3.52
N ILE A 1030 -30.72 -8.33 -2.75
CA ILE A 1030 -29.50 -9.15 -2.81
C ILE A 1030 -29.38 -9.81 -4.18
N ASP A 1031 -30.48 -10.36 -4.68
CA ASP A 1031 -30.56 -11.00 -6.00
C ASP A 1031 -30.38 -9.97 -7.14
N LEU A 1032 -30.75 -8.70 -6.93
CA LEU A 1032 -30.54 -7.61 -7.89
C LEU A 1032 -29.08 -7.17 -8.02
N SER A 1033 -28.24 -7.42 -7.01
CA SER A 1033 -26.91 -6.81 -6.93
C SER A 1033 -25.98 -7.17 -8.10
N ILE A 1034 -26.18 -8.33 -8.71
CA ILE A 1034 -25.42 -8.81 -9.88
C ILE A 1034 -25.78 -8.03 -11.17
N PHE A 1035 -26.98 -7.47 -11.25
CA PHE A 1035 -27.48 -6.82 -12.45
C PHE A 1035 -26.89 -5.43 -12.64
N PHE A 1036 -26.45 -4.76 -11.58
CA PHE A 1036 -25.73 -3.49 -11.70
C PHE A 1036 -24.35 -3.62 -12.37
N ASP A 1037 -23.92 -4.84 -12.68
CA ASP A 1037 -22.71 -5.11 -13.45
C ASP A 1037 -23.01 -5.53 -14.90
N LEU A 1038 -24.23 -5.30 -15.40
CA LEU A 1038 -24.64 -5.67 -16.76
C LEU A 1038 -23.71 -5.09 -17.83
N ARG A 1039 -23.30 -5.91 -18.80
CA ARG A 1039 -22.45 -5.54 -19.95
C ARG A 1039 -22.86 -6.32 -21.19
N THR A 1040 -22.92 -5.66 -22.34
CA THR A 1040 -23.18 -6.33 -23.62
C THR A 1040 -21.99 -7.21 -24.03
N VAL A 1041 -22.28 -8.43 -24.46
CA VAL A 1041 -21.30 -9.37 -25.04
C VAL A 1041 -21.54 -9.51 -26.54
N TYR A 1042 -22.80 -9.61 -26.97
CA TYR A 1042 -23.15 -9.72 -28.39
C TYR A 1042 -24.43 -8.92 -28.67
N GLY A 1043 -24.53 -8.35 -29.88
CA GLY A 1043 -25.73 -7.63 -30.33
C GLY A 1043 -25.69 -6.12 -30.05
N GLU A 1044 -26.87 -5.50 -29.95
CA GLU A 1044 -27.03 -4.04 -29.91
C GLU A 1044 -26.78 -3.47 -28.49
N ALA A 1045 -25.63 -2.80 -28.31
CA ALA A 1045 -25.25 -2.22 -27.02
C ALA A 1045 -26.24 -1.14 -26.52
N ASP A 1046 -26.92 -0.45 -27.42
CA ASP A 1046 -27.88 0.62 -27.09
C ASP A 1046 -29.02 0.13 -26.18
N LEU A 1047 -29.50 -1.11 -26.37
CA LEU A 1047 -30.53 -1.71 -25.51
C LEU A 1047 -30.03 -1.86 -24.06
N THR A 1048 -28.76 -2.19 -23.90
CA THR A 1048 -28.11 -2.33 -22.60
C THR A 1048 -27.89 -0.96 -21.94
N HIS A 1049 -27.51 0.05 -22.74
CA HIS A 1049 -27.35 1.43 -22.28
C HIS A 1049 -28.67 2.08 -21.87
N GLU A 1050 -29.75 1.81 -22.59
CA GLU A 1050 -31.09 2.28 -22.24
C GLU A 1050 -31.59 1.66 -20.93
N LEU A 1051 -31.43 0.34 -20.76
CA LEU A 1051 -31.75 -0.32 -19.49
C LEU A 1051 -30.95 0.26 -18.32
N ARG A 1052 -29.65 0.49 -18.49
CA ARG A 1052 -28.81 1.07 -17.42
C ARG A 1052 -29.26 2.49 -17.04
N ARG A 1053 -29.63 3.31 -18.02
CA ARG A 1053 -30.17 4.66 -17.76
C ARG A 1053 -31.46 4.58 -16.95
N ALA A 1054 -32.41 3.73 -17.37
CA ALA A 1054 -33.67 3.56 -16.65
C ALA A 1054 -33.47 3.09 -15.19
N ILE A 1055 -32.53 2.15 -14.96
CA ILE A 1055 -32.15 1.71 -13.61
C ILE A 1055 -31.58 2.87 -12.79
N GLN A 1056 -30.71 3.69 -13.37
CA GLN A 1056 -30.10 4.82 -12.69
C GLN A 1056 -31.12 5.91 -12.31
N ASP A 1057 -32.07 6.17 -13.21
CA ASP A 1057 -33.15 7.13 -12.97
C ASP A 1057 -34.04 6.63 -11.81
N ALA A 1058 -34.44 5.36 -11.83
CA ALA A 1058 -35.22 4.73 -10.76
C ALA A 1058 -34.50 4.73 -9.40
N LEU A 1059 -33.19 4.48 -9.36
CA LEU A 1059 -32.39 4.57 -8.13
C LEU A 1059 -32.30 5.99 -7.57
N THR A 1060 -32.34 7.00 -8.45
CA THR A 1060 -32.30 8.42 -8.03
C THR A 1060 -33.63 8.82 -7.39
N GLU A 1061 -34.74 8.26 -7.84
CA GLU A 1061 -36.08 8.48 -7.29
C GLU A 1061 -36.33 7.76 -5.95
N GLU A 1062 -35.61 6.66 -5.67
CA GLU A 1062 -35.82 5.83 -4.47
C GLU A 1062 -34.53 5.67 -3.61
N PRO A 1063 -34.15 6.67 -2.80
CA PRO A 1063 -32.93 6.64 -1.99
C PRO A 1063 -32.84 5.49 -0.99
N ALA A 1064 -33.99 4.93 -0.57
CA ALA A 1064 -34.05 3.79 0.36
C ALA A 1064 -33.33 2.55 -0.18
N CYS A 1065 -33.26 2.37 -1.51
CA CYS A 1065 -32.56 1.25 -2.12
C CYS A 1065 -31.06 1.22 -1.77
N PHE A 1066 -30.42 2.39 -1.63
CA PHE A 1066 -29.00 2.48 -1.22
C PHE A 1066 -28.75 1.97 0.19
N HIS A 1067 -29.73 2.08 1.09
CA HIS A 1067 -29.64 1.52 2.45
C HIS A 1067 -29.54 0.00 2.41
N HIS A 1068 -30.39 -0.65 1.61
CA HIS A 1068 -30.38 -2.11 1.46
C HIS A 1068 -29.13 -2.61 0.72
N LEU A 1069 -28.67 -1.90 -0.32
CA LEU A 1069 -27.40 -2.21 -0.99
C LEU A 1069 -26.20 -2.09 -0.05
N ALA A 1070 -26.20 -1.08 0.83
CA ALA A 1070 -25.20 -0.92 1.87
C ALA A 1070 -25.23 -2.09 2.88
N GLN A 1071 -26.41 -2.49 3.37
CA GLN A 1071 -26.55 -3.64 4.26
C GLN A 1071 -26.00 -4.94 3.64
N ASN A 1072 -26.25 -5.18 2.35
CA ASN A 1072 -25.72 -6.35 1.63
C ASN A 1072 -24.18 -6.33 1.54
N ALA A 1073 -23.57 -5.17 1.26
CA ALA A 1073 -22.11 -5.02 1.21
C ALA A 1073 -21.42 -5.26 2.58
N LEU A 1074 -22.18 -5.19 3.68
CA LEU A 1074 -21.72 -5.46 5.05
C LEU A 1074 -21.94 -6.91 5.51
N ALA A 1075 -22.55 -7.78 4.68
CA ALA A 1075 -22.93 -9.14 5.09
C ALA A 1075 -21.72 -10.04 5.42
N PHE A 1076 -20.61 -9.89 4.70
CA PHE A 1076 -19.38 -10.62 5.01
C PHE A 1076 -18.71 -10.04 6.26
N LYS A 1077 -18.54 -10.86 7.30
CA LYS A 1077 -17.79 -10.47 8.51
C LYS A 1077 -16.38 -11.04 8.44
N PRO A 1078 -15.33 -10.19 8.34
CA PRO A 1078 -13.96 -10.67 8.33
C PRO A 1078 -13.67 -11.50 9.61
N PRO A 1079 -12.97 -12.64 9.49
CA PRO A 1079 -12.71 -13.53 10.62
C PRO A 1079 -11.62 -12.97 11.54
N PHE A 1080 -11.85 -11.82 12.18
CA PHE A 1080 -10.94 -11.25 13.18
C PHE A 1080 -11.33 -11.66 14.60
N ARG A 1081 -10.32 -11.91 15.44
CA ARG A 1081 -10.43 -11.73 16.89
C ARG A 1081 -10.05 -10.30 17.26
N LEU A 1082 -10.58 -9.80 18.39
CA LEU A 1082 -9.97 -8.65 19.08
C LEU A 1082 -8.46 -8.96 19.22
N LEU A 1083 -7.58 -8.12 18.64
CA LEU A 1083 -6.11 -8.27 18.48
C LEU A 1083 -5.57 -8.77 17.10
N GLY A 1084 -6.38 -8.81 16.03
CA GLY A 1084 -5.84 -8.94 14.66
C GLY A 1084 -5.37 -10.34 14.24
N ASN A 1085 -5.59 -11.37 15.07
CA ASN A 1085 -5.41 -12.77 14.68
C ASN A 1085 -6.64 -13.29 13.93
N ILE A 1086 -6.41 -14.02 12.84
CA ILE A 1086 -7.45 -14.67 12.02
C ILE A 1086 -8.08 -15.80 12.84
N TYR A 1087 -9.38 -15.76 13.10
CA TYR A 1087 -10.11 -16.80 13.84
C TYR A 1087 -11.01 -17.62 12.90
N LEU A 1088 -10.78 -18.93 12.84
CA LEU A 1088 -11.54 -19.87 12.01
C LEU A 1088 -12.58 -20.64 12.84
N GLY A 1089 -13.54 -19.94 13.44
CA GLY A 1089 -14.60 -20.59 14.23
C GLY A 1089 -15.91 -20.88 13.50
N GLY A 1090 -16.08 -20.35 12.29
CA GLY A 1090 -17.21 -20.65 11.42
C GLY A 1090 -16.69 -21.28 10.15
N GLY A 1091 -17.10 -22.51 9.83
CA GLY A 1091 -16.68 -23.14 8.59
C GLY A 1091 -17.16 -22.36 7.38
N ALA A 1092 -16.27 -22.14 6.40
CA ALA A 1092 -16.67 -21.60 5.11
C ALA A 1092 -17.49 -22.66 4.35
N THR A 1093 -18.52 -22.19 3.65
CA THR A 1093 -19.40 -23.07 2.88
C THR A 1093 -18.85 -23.15 1.47
N ASP A 1094 -18.52 -24.35 1.00
CA ASP A 1094 -18.15 -24.55 -0.39
C ASP A 1094 -19.38 -24.33 -1.29
N THR A 1095 -19.32 -23.34 -2.18
CA THR A 1095 -20.41 -23.06 -3.12
C THR A 1095 -20.64 -24.19 -4.13
N LEU A 1096 -19.66 -25.08 -4.35
CA LEU A 1096 -19.78 -26.24 -5.24
C LEU A 1096 -20.29 -27.49 -4.53
N SER A 1097 -19.85 -27.79 -3.31
CA SER A 1097 -20.27 -29.02 -2.60
C SER A 1097 -21.33 -28.81 -1.52
N GLY A 1098 -21.65 -27.56 -1.14
CA GLY A 1098 -22.57 -27.25 -0.04
C GLY A 1098 -22.04 -27.67 1.34
N THR A 1099 -20.81 -28.18 1.44
CA THR A 1099 -20.22 -28.63 2.70
C THR A 1099 -19.58 -27.47 3.44
N ARG A 1100 -19.86 -27.36 4.74
CA ARG A 1100 -19.15 -26.44 5.65
C ARG A 1100 -17.84 -27.08 6.07
N ARG A 1101 -16.72 -26.41 5.82
CA ARG A 1101 -15.40 -26.85 6.27
C ARG A 1101 -14.87 -25.89 7.32
N ALA A 1102 -14.85 -26.34 8.58
CA ALA A 1102 -14.24 -25.60 9.68
C ALA A 1102 -12.74 -25.40 9.39
N GLY A 1103 -12.20 -24.19 9.62
CA GLY A 1103 -10.79 -23.91 9.33
C GLY A 1103 -10.49 -23.26 7.98
N GLU A 1104 -11.48 -23.10 7.09
CA GLU A 1104 -11.27 -22.56 5.74
C GLU A 1104 -11.90 -21.17 5.54
N ILE A 1105 -11.35 -20.40 4.60
CA ILE A 1105 -11.83 -19.08 4.17
C ILE A 1105 -12.21 -19.15 2.70
N ASN A 1106 -13.39 -18.62 2.35
CA ASN A 1106 -13.77 -18.41 0.96
C ASN A 1106 -13.24 -17.07 0.44
N LEU A 1107 -12.31 -17.13 -0.51
CA LEU A 1107 -11.71 -15.94 -1.11
C LEU A 1107 -12.68 -15.14 -1.96
N LYS A 1108 -13.70 -15.78 -2.57
CA LYS A 1108 -14.76 -15.06 -3.30
C LYS A 1108 -15.49 -14.14 -2.33
N ASP A 1109 -15.94 -14.69 -1.19
CA ASP A 1109 -16.70 -13.95 -0.18
C ASP A 1109 -15.87 -12.84 0.47
N ALA A 1110 -14.58 -13.09 0.71
CA ALA A 1110 -13.63 -12.10 1.23
C ALA A 1110 -13.47 -10.84 0.36
N MET A 1111 -13.63 -10.99 -0.95
CA MET A 1111 -13.51 -9.89 -1.92
C MET A 1111 -14.83 -9.13 -2.10
N MET A 1112 -15.98 -9.75 -1.79
CA MET A 1112 -17.30 -9.17 -2.04
C MET A 1112 -17.54 -7.81 -1.39
N PRO A 1113 -17.03 -7.48 -0.19
CA PRO A 1113 -17.18 -6.14 0.38
C PRO A 1113 -16.52 -5.04 -0.45
N MET A 1114 -15.36 -5.30 -1.07
CA MET A 1114 -14.69 -4.32 -1.93
C MET A 1114 -15.46 -4.14 -3.24
N VAL A 1115 -16.00 -5.23 -3.79
CA VAL A 1115 -16.89 -5.18 -4.97
C VAL A 1115 -18.17 -4.40 -4.64
N GLY A 1116 -18.79 -4.69 -3.49
CA GLY A 1116 -19.98 -4.01 -3.00
C GLY A 1116 -19.72 -2.52 -2.75
N PHE A 1117 -18.58 -2.16 -2.16
CA PHE A 1117 -18.12 -0.78 -1.99
C PHE A 1117 -18.00 -0.06 -3.33
N ALA A 1118 -17.21 -0.60 -4.26
CA ALA A 1118 -17.01 0.03 -5.56
C ALA A 1118 -18.33 0.21 -6.32
N ARG A 1119 -19.21 -0.80 -6.30
CA ARG A 1119 -20.53 -0.76 -6.95
C ARG A 1119 -21.44 0.28 -6.31
N LEU A 1120 -21.59 0.26 -4.99
CA LEU A 1120 -22.49 1.16 -4.25
C LEU A 1120 -22.15 2.63 -4.51
N TYR A 1121 -20.86 2.98 -4.43
CA TYR A 1121 -20.41 4.34 -4.67
C TYR A 1121 -20.47 4.70 -6.17
N ALA A 1122 -20.17 3.76 -7.07
CA ALA A 1122 -20.34 3.99 -8.49
C ALA A 1122 -21.79 4.33 -8.86
N LEU A 1123 -22.77 3.60 -8.31
CA LEU A 1123 -24.20 3.87 -8.52
C LEU A 1123 -24.61 5.22 -7.93
N ARG A 1124 -24.17 5.56 -6.71
CA ARG A 1124 -24.47 6.85 -6.07
C ARG A 1124 -23.90 8.04 -6.83
N HIS A 1125 -22.73 7.87 -7.44
CA HIS A 1125 -22.02 8.92 -8.16
C HIS A 1125 -22.18 8.83 -9.68
N GLN A 1126 -23.07 7.99 -10.22
CA GLN A 1126 -23.30 7.86 -11.66
C GLN A 1126 -22.03 7.56 -12.46
N VAL A 1127 -21.29 6.54 -12.03
CA VAL A 1127 -20.10 5.99 -12.68
C VAL A 1127 -20.52 4.76 -13.48
N ASN A 1128 -20.27 4.78 -14.79
CA ASN A 1128 -20.78 3.78 -15.74
C ASN A 1128 -19.90 2.54 -15.90
N GLN A 1129 -18.69 2.57 -15.34
CA GLN A 1129 -17.74 1.45 -15.34
C GLN A 1129 -18.34 0.26 -14.59
N THR A 1130 -18.10 -0.96 -15.08
CA THR A 1130 -18.53 -2.21 -14.41
C THR A 1130 -17.41 -2.87 -13.64
N HIS A 1131 -16.17 -2.79 -14.12
CA HIS A 1131 -15.00 -3.38 -13.45
C HIS A 1131 -14.73 -2.70 -12.10
N THR A 1132 -14.49 -3.49 -11.05
CA THR A 1132 -14.34 -3.00 -9.66
C THR A 1132 -13.22 -1.99 -9.54
N LEU A 1133 -12.03 -2.30 -10.07
CA LEU A 1133 -10.88 -1.39 -9.97
C LEU A 1133 -11.07 -0.11 -10.81
N GLU A 1134 -11.71 -0.19 -11.98
CA GLU A 1134 -12.01 0.99 -12.80
C GLU A 1134 -13.04 1.91 -12.13
N ARG A 1135 -14.01 1.32 -11.39
CA ARG A 1135 -14.92 2.09 -10.54
C ARG A 1135 -14.15 2.84 -9.44
N ILE A 1136 -13.21 2.18 -8.77
CA ILE A 1136 -12.37 2.80 -7.73
C ILE A 1136 -11.51 3.94 -8.31
N GLU A 1137 -10.90 3.74 -9.48
CA GLU A 1137 -10.15 4.76 -10.20
C GLU A 1137 -11.04 5.97 -10.56
N ALA A 1138 -12.20 5.73 -11.20
CA ALA A 1138 -13.15 6.79 -11.57
C ALA A 1138 -13.71 7.55 -10.35
N LEU A 1139 -13.96 6.87 -9.23
CA LEU A 1139 -14.37 7.50 -7.98
C LEU A 1139 -13.25 8.35 -7.36
N THR A 1140 -11.99 7.96 -7.56
CA THR A 1140 -10.82 8.75 -7.12
C THR A 1140 -10.68 10.03 -7.95
N GLU A 1141 -10.83 9.94 -9.27
CA GLU A 1141 -10.82 11.09 -10.19
C GLU A 1141 -11.91 12.11 -9.84
N ARG A 1142 -13.06 11.64 -9.32
CA ARG A 1142 -14.17 12.49 -8.85
C ARG A 1142 -14.00 12.99 -7.41
N GLY A 1143 -12.89 12.69 -6.73
CA GLY A 1143 -12.63 13.11 -5.35
C GLY A 1143 -13.46 12.41 -4.27
N VAL A 1144 -14.12 11.30 -4.60
CA VAL A 1144 -14.94 10.51 -3.65
C VAL A 1144 -14.06 9.61 -2.77
N ILE A 1145 -12.94 9.13 -3.32
CA ILE A 1145 -11.94 8.29 -2.65
C ILE A 1145 -10.58 9.00 -2.71
N LEU A 1146 -9.82 8.96 -1.62
CA LEU A 1146 -8.47 9.51 -1.58
C LEU A 1146 -7.47 8.61 -2.33
N PRO A 1147 -6.44 9.16 -3.00
CA PRO A 1147 -5.43 8.35 -3.72
C PRO A 1147 -4.75 7.28 -2.86
N ALA A 1148 -4.46 7.56 -1.59
CA ALA A 1148 -3.90 6.56 -0.67
C ALA A 1148 -4.86 5.38 -0.44
N SER A 1149 -6.15 5.66 -0.20
CA SER A 1149 -7.16 4.61 -0.03
C SER A 1149 -7.38 3.80 -1.32
N ARG A 1150 -7.30 4.45 -2.49
CA ARG A 1150 -7.33 3.76 -3.79
C ARG A 1150 -6.21 2.71 -3.86
N ASP A 1151 -4.98 3.09 -3.54
CA ASP A 1151 -3.81 2.20 -3.65
C ASP A 1151 -3.91 1.01 -2.69
N GLU A 1152 -4.40 1.23 -1.47
CA GLU A 1152 -4.66 0.16 -0.50
C GLU A 1152 -5.77 -0.80 -0.94
N ILE A 1153 -6.88 -0.29 -1.50
CA ILE A 1153 -7.98 -1.13 -2.03
C ILE A 1153 -7.48 -1.97 -3.20
N ILE A 1154 -6.75 -1.36 -4.14
CA ILE A 1154 -6.18 -2.06 -5.30
C ILE A 1154 -5.24 -3.17 -4.83
N ALA A 1155 -4.31 -2.87 -3.91
CA ALA A 1155 -3.35 -3.85 -3.40
C ALA A 1155 -4.04 -5.04 -2.69
N ALA A 1156 -5.04 -4.77 -1.84
CA ALA A 1156 -5.80 -5.80 -1.16
C ALA A 1156 -6.60 -6.68 -2.14
N TYR A 1157 -7.26 -6.06 -3.12
CA TYR A 1157 -8.04 -6.77 -4.14
C TYR A 1157 -7.15 -7.65 -5.03
N ASP A 1158 -6.03 -7.11 -5.54
CA ASP A 1158 -5.08 -7.86 -6.37
C ASP A 1158 -4.48 -9.04 -5.59
N PHE A 1159 -4.10 -8.85 -4.33
CA PHE A 1159 -3.58 -9.93 -3.49
C PHE A 1159 -4.59 -11.08 -3.31
N LEU A 1160 -5.84 -10.76 -2.96
CA LEU A 1160 -6.89 -11.77 -2.80
C LEU A 1160 -7.20 -12.50 -4.12
N MET A 1161 -7.20 -11.76 -5.24
CA MET A 1161 -7.41 -12.35 -6.57
C MET A 1161 -6.25 -13.29 -6.95
N GLN A 1162 -5.00 -12.89 -6.67
CA GLN A 1162 -3.83 -13.71 -6.92
C GLN A 1162 -3.91 -15.02 -6.15
N LEU A 1163 -4.21 -14.93 -4.85
CA LEU A 1163 -4.31 -16.09 -3.98
C LEU A 1163 -5.44 -17.03 -4.44
N ARG A 1164 -6.56 -16.46 -4.90
CA ARG A 1164 -7.70 -17.21 -5.45
C ARG A 1164 -7.33 -17.97 -6.71
N LEU A 1165 -6.67 -17.31 -7.66
CA LEU A 1165 -6.24 -17.94 -8.92
C LEU A 1165 -5.19 -19.04 -8.69
N GLN A 1166 -4.21 -18.79 -7.83
CA GLN A 1166 -3.18 -19.77 -7.46
C GLN A 1166 -3.79 -21.02 -6.83
N ASN A 1167 -4.75 -20.84 -5.91
CA ASN A 1167 -5.44 -21.95 -5.27
C ASN A 1167 -6.22 -22.81 -6.28
N GLN A 1168 -6.96 -22.17 -7.19
CA GLN A 1168 -7.72 -22.88 -8.23
C GLN A 1168 -6.82 -23.71 -9.15
N ILE A 1169 -5.66 -23.17 -9.54
CA ILE A 1169 -4.67 -23.91 -10.33
C ILE A 1169 -4.12 -25.11 -9.54
N ALA A 1170 -3.73 -24.91 -8.28
CA ALA A 1170 -3.19 -25.99 -7.46
C ALA A 1170 -4.20 -27.14 -7.29
N SER A 1171 -5.49 -26.83 -7.15
CA SER A 1171 -6.56 -27.82 -7.18
C SER A 1171 -6.61 -28.57 -8.51
N ILE A 1172 -6.60 -27.88 -9.65
CA ILE A 1172 -6.62 -28.51 -10.99
C ILE A 1172 -5.41 -29.44 -11.18
N GLN A 1173 -4.21 -29.00 -10.77
CA GLN A 1173 -2.99 -29.79 -10.87
C GLN A 1173 -3.01 -31.05 -10.00
N SER A 1174 -3.67 -30.99 -8.85
CA SER A 1174 -3.87 -32.16 -7.98
C SER A 1174 -5.03 -33.05 -8.41
N GLY A 1175 -5.63 -32.82 -9.60
CA GLY A 1175 -6.77 -33.57 -10.10
C GLY A 1175 -8.08 -33.28 -9.35
N GLN A 1176 -8.12 -32.22 -8.56
CA GLN A 1176 -9.31 -31.79 -7.81
C GLN A 1176 -10.07 -30.69 -8.56
N ALA A 1177 -11.37 -30.60 -8.30
CA ALA A 1177 -12.18 -29.48 -8.81
C ALA A 1177 -11.65 -28.15 -8.23
N PRO A 1178 -11.51 -27.10 -9.05
CA PRO A 1178 -11.01 -25.81 -8.58
C PRO A 1178 -11.94 -25.22 -7.52
N THR A 1179 -11.37 -24.67 -6.45
CA THR A 1179 -12.12 -24.14 -5.30
C THR A 1179 -11.67 -22.74 -4.90
N ASN A 1180 -12.59 -21.96 -4.32
CA ASN A 1180 -12.32 -20.66 -3.71
C ASN A 1180 -11.93 -20.77 -2.23
N LEU A 1181 -11.98 -21.98 -1.66
CA LEU A 1181 -11.67 -22.23 -0.26
C LEU A 1181 -10.16 -22.41 -0.06
N ILE A 1182 -9.62 -21.71 0.92
CA ILE A 1182 -8.24 -21.86 1.36
C ILE A 1182 -8.18 -22.13 2.85
N HIS A 1183 -7.15 -22.85 3.27
CA HIS A 1183 -6.82 -23.00 4.69
C HIS A 1183 -5.68 -22.04 5.04
N PRO A 1184 -5.91 -20.98 5.85
CA PRO A 1184 -4.88 -19.97 6.15
C PRO A 1184 -3.59 -20.56 6.73
N GLY A 1185 -3.70 -21.63 7.53
CA GLY A 1185 -2.54 -22.34 8.09
C GLY A 1185 -1.63 -23.04 7.06
N LYS A 1186 -2.07 -23.18 5.80
CA LYS A 1186 -1.24 -23.68 4.69
C LYS A 1186 -0.49 -22.57 3.94
N LEU A 1187 -0.78 -21.31 4.25
CA LEU A 1187 -0.10 -20.15 3.66
C LEU A 1187 1.21 -19.87 4.40
N GLY A 1188 2.21 -19.38 3.66
CA GLY A 1188 3.45 -18.89 4.27
C GLY A 1188 3.21 -17.64 5.13
N TYR A 1189 4.13 -17.35 6.05
CA TYR A 1189 4.02 -16.20 6.98
C TYR A 1189 3.71 -14.87 6.28
N ILE A 1190 4.43 -14.55 5.19
CA ILE A 1190 4.21 -13.32 4.42
C ILE A 1190 2.78 -13.27 3.84
N GLN A 1191 2.30 -14.38 3.28
CA GLN A 1191 0.95 -14.45 2.73
C GLN A 1191 -0.12 -14.32 3.84
N GLN A 1192 0.13 -14.84 5.03
CA GLN A 1192 -0.76 -14.66 6.18
C GLN A 1192 -0.82 -13.19 6.63
N GLU A 1193 0.32 -12.50 6.67
CA GLU A 1193 0.35 -11.06 7.01
C GLU A 1193 -0.33 -10.20 5.96
N LEU A 1194 -0.09 -10.46 4.67
CA LEU A 1194 -0.79 -9.77 3.57
C LEU A 1194 -2.30 -10.04 3.60
N LEU A 1195 -2.72 -11.26 3.97
CA LEU A 1195 -4.13 -11.60 4.15
C LEU A 1195 -4.77 -10.83 5.31
N LYS A 1196 -4.05 -10.65 6.43
CA LYS A 1196 -4.51 -9.81 7.55
C LYS A 1196 -4.67 -8.35 7.11
N GLN A 1197 -3.71 -7.81 6.36
CA GLN A 1197 -3.79 -6.44 5.82
C GLN A 1197 -4.96 -6.29 4.85
N ALA A 1198 -5.19 -7.25 3.95
CA ALA A 1198 -6.33 -7.24 3.05
C ALA A 1198 -7.67 -7.22 3.81
N PHE A 1199 -7.80 -8.00 4.89
CA PHE A 1199 -9.00 -7.96 5.74
C PHE A 1199 -9.13 -6.66 6.55
N ALA A 1200 -8.02 -6.05 6.96
CA ALA A 1200 -8.07 -4.74 7.61
C ALA A 1200 -8.64 -3.69 6.64
N GLN A 1201 -8.27 -3.79 5.36
CA GLN A 1201 -8.84 -2.94 4.32
C GLN A 1201 -10.31 -3.25 4.03
N THR A 1202 -10.70 -4.52 4.03
CA THR A 1202 -12.12 -4.91 3.99
C THR A 1202 -12.91 -4.25 5.11
N ALA A 1203 -12.39 -4.24 6.35
CA ALA A 1203 -13.06 -3.60 7.47
C ALA A 1203 -13.13 -2.07 7.32
N ALA A 1204 -12.09 -1.44 6.76
CA ALA A 1204 -12.08 0.01 6.49
C ALA A 1204 -13.15 0.42 5.48
N VAL A 1205 -13.28 -0.29 4.35
CA VAL A 1205 -14.33 0.01 3.35
C VAL A 1205 -15.73 -0.24 3.91
N GLN A 1206 -15.92 -1.29 4.71
CA GLN A 1206 -17.19 -1.58 5.39
C GLN A 1206 -17.56 -0.48 6.40
N LYS A 1207 -16.59 0.00 7.17
CA LYS A 1207 -16.82 1.12 8.11
C LYS A 1207 -17.28 2.37 7.35
N LYS A 1208 -16.66 2.67 6.21
CA LYS A 1208 -17.05 3.80 5.37
C LYS A 1208 -18.48 3.65 4.81
N ILE A 1209 -18.86 2.46 4.34
CA ILE A 1209 -20.24 2.16 3.91
C ILE A 1209 -21.24 2.40 5.05
N SER A 1210 -20.95 1.89 6.24
CA SER A 1210 -21.80 2.03 7.42
C SER A 1210 -22.01 3.50 7.80
N TYR A 1211 -20.95 4.30 7.76
CA TYR A 1211 -21.00 5.73 8.05
C TYR A 1211 -21.83 6.50 7.01
N ASP A 1212 -21.54 6.32 5.72
CA ASP A 1212 -22.13 7.14 4.64
C ASP A 1212 -23.58 6.77 4.27
N PHE A 1213 -24.04 5.55 4.59
CA PHE A 1213 -25.35 5.03 4.14
C PHE A 1213 -26.26 4.51 5.25
N LEU A 1214 -25.72 4.11 6.40
CA LEU A 1214 -26.52 3.56 7.52
C LEU A 1214 -26.54 4.51 8.73
N GLY A 1215 -25.91 5.69 8.64
CA GLY A 1215 -25.90 6.69 9.71
C GLY A 1215 -25.10 6.24 10.94
N GLY A 1216 -24.01 5.50 10.73
CA GLY A 1216 -23.25 4.86 11.81
C GLY A 1216 -22.84 5.80 12.96
N SER A 1217 -23.21 5.39 14.17
CA SER A 1217 -22.70 5.83 15.48
C SER A 1217 -21.18 5.69 15.63
#